data_AF-A0A2W4JZB7-F1
#
_entry.id   AF-A0A2W4JZB7-F1
#
_cell.length_a   1.000
_cell.length_b   1.000
_cell.length_c   1.000
_cell.angle_alpha   90.00
_cell.angle_beta   90.00
_cell.angle_gamma   90.00
#
_symmetry.space_group_name_H-M   'P 1'
#
loop_
_entity.id
_entity.type
_entity.pdbx_description
1 polymer ?
#
loop_
_entity_poly.entity_id
_entity_poly.type
_entity_poly.pdbx_seq_one_letter_code
_entity_poly.pdbx_strand_id
1 'polypeptide(L)'
;MSRHRVRLRLNGARIFPIALGLLLGLSPLRSEGKNTYIRESVSLLSRETIMPEILPAKGKTVEQNQPPEGAQNQALDAANQTVSAIMYAHLAEASDLYTKANPAPKDRHSYLENAVDGALSFAVKDEAQRKEYDHLGTEFLKTAALFSRGKIGVATTLVTYGLDKASPDDTPMQRAADFTLGAVKGQSIKMLFGAVSRNYSFAPTKGVFMGIAARDADIVFDRQTFTDPLKTADRLKAETINPQAWLFDAAVFGAAEGAFSGVNKAMGGRLVQNPLASGMVMGGSFGMVNGGSGEIMRQQAEGKPIDWTKVVQKGMIDGGVGVLGAGAGLKFSSTQAHASVERMLAKPAEKVSNTLERWHIGRTTQAREFVVVDGKEALDKFTARHEGAATLNVREVKRVLGVEKFGDIKSLFVQRFGEGQPGIRPAANAADILATCFPEKLTAAERAKHVFPTAKGTIWLETSEAGRLKLATGKTPWEHRNYNPIGKIVRLDGHMITMNVMGPLEIGSVHDPENPKYKDAWNNYDGELARAKKLSADAVSTDVWWGAVEPKPGQFQFKYYDILSSKIASQGLKWVPILSLHECGGNVGDTANVPIPMWIWSKLQSSIGSSNPDAGKFKSEQGNVSSEYVDFWATKHALPFYRNVFTEFQNHFAGKAPIIAEINVSLGPAGELRYPSYNYHDQGSGWPTRGALQAYSDLARESLKTFAIEKYGSEEAAKQAWGEKYGTAIEPPKNAEDFYASGDYRNTQYGKDFFDWYSKSLQQHGNQVLSSALDVFGSKGSAFAGIDLGAKIPGVHWRMGYWENGNIVFTGRQAELSAGLISTGKEDWNEAGGYGYRPLLSVFKDLQTKSPFSRVVPHFTALELPDGQDGAIAQSLPNSLAKWVGKEANNQGLIIKGENALAGTLYDKAAWERMAHLLKGWGDNPNDGFYNGLTFLRMSDVLASEVARQQFAEILARVRPAPSETAKQAQ
;
A
#
# COMPACT_ATOMS: atom_id res chain seq x y z
N MET A 1 -1.08 -43.63 23.97
CA MET A 1 -1.43 -43.78 22.55
C MET A 1 -1.43 -42.42 21.87
N SER A 2 -0.70 -42.35 20.76
CA SER A 2 -0.52 -41.28 19.74
C SER A 2 -0.82 -39.80 20.06
N ARG A 3 0.25 -39.02 20.26
CA ARG A 3 0.33 -37.60 19.83
C ARG A 3 1.16 -37.53 18.55
N HIS A 4 0.57 -37.16 17.42
CA HIS A 4 1.32 -36.84 16.20
C HIS A 4 1.75 -35.37 16.21
N ARG A 5 3.05 -35.14 16.46
CA ARG A 5 3.75 -33.89 16.12
C ARG A 5 4.31 -34.04 14.70
N VAL A 6 3.76 -33.30 13.75
CA VAL A 6 4.40 -33.09 12.45
C VAL A 6 5.55 -32.08 12.64
N ARG A 7 6.78 -32.58 12.53
CA ARG A 7 8.00 -31.75 12.38
C ARG A 7 8.11 -31.34 10.91
N LEU A 8 7.86 -30.08 10.60
CA LEU A 8 8.30 -29.46 9.35
C LEU A 8 9.73 -28.92 9.55
N ARG A 9 10.72 -29.69 9.07
CA ARG A 9 12.05 -29.17 8.72
C ARG A 9 11.92 -28.42 7.41
N LEU A 10 12.15 -27.12 7.41
CA LEU A 10 12.43 -26.36 6.20
C LEU A 10 13.91 -25.96 6.20
N ASN A 11 14.59 -26.37 5.13
CA ASN A 11 16.01 -26.17 4.87
C ASN A 11 16.36 -24.68 4.78
N GLY A 12 17.15 -24.19 5.73
CA GLY A 12 17.58 -22.79 5.85
C GLY A 12 18.67 -22.33 4.88
N ALA A 13 18.81 -22.94 3.71
CA ALA A 13 19.89 -22.66 2.76
C ALA A 13 19.47 -21.88 1.49
N ARG A 14 18.25 -21.32 1.44
CA ARG A 14 17.79 -20.52 0.28
C ARG A 14 17.10 -19.18 0.62
N ILE A 15 17.18 -18.69 1.86
CA ILE A 15 16.46 -17.48 2.30
C ILE A 15 17.40 -16.30 2.62
N PHE A 16 18.71 -16.51 2.62
CA PHE A 16 19.67 -15.50 3.09
C PHE A 16 19.98 -14.32 2.14
N PRO A 17 19.89 -14.42 0.78
CA PRO A 17 20.11 -13.26 -0.10
C PRO A 17 18.90 -12.30 -0.16
N ILE A 18 17.71 -12.78 0.20
CA ILE A 18 16.46 -12.01 0.10
C ILE A 18 16.23 -11.16 1.36
N ALA A 19 16.70 -11.64 2.52
CA ALA A 19 16.59 -10.92 3.80
C ALA A 19 17.50 -9.69 3.92
N LEU A 20 18.52 -9.56 3.06
CA LEU A 20 19.51 -8.47 3.13
C LEU A 20 19.20 -7.31 2.17
N GLY A 21 18.65 -7.56 0.98
CA GLY A 21 18.04 -6.52 0.13
C GLY A 21 16.79 -5.85 0.75
N LEU A 22 16.26 -6.44 1.83
CA LEU A 22 15.12 -5.97 2.62
C LEU A 22 15.50 -4.96 3.72
N LEU A 23 16.79 -4.77 4.01
CA LEU A 23 17.27 -3.81 5.03
C LEU A 23 17.78 -2.48 4.44
N LEU A 24 18.10 -2.39 3.14
CA LEU A 24 18.79 -1.23 2.54
C LEU A 24 18.11 -0.53 1.34
N GLY A 25 16.91 -0.94 0.92
CA GLY A 25 16.02 -0.06 0.14
C GLY A 25 16.51 0.43 -1.23
N LEU A 26 17.04 -0.43 -2.10
CA LEU A 26 17.35 -0.09 -3.51
C LEU A 26 16.24 -0.56 -4.48
N SER A 27 15.89 0.29 -5.46
CA SER A 27 15.07 -0.01 -6.66
C SER A 27 15.93 0.15 -7.93
N PRO A 28 15.61 -0.53 -9.05
CA PRO A 28 16.55 -0.78 -10.13
C PRO A 28 16.75 0.45 -11.01
N LEU A 29 17.96 1.02 -11.02
CA LEU A 29 18.36 2.03 -11.99
C LEU A 29 18.91 1.34 -13.25
N ARG A 30 18.13 1.43 -14.33
CA ARG A 30 18.62 1.36 -15.71
C ARG A 30 19.65 2.48 -15.91
N SER A 31 20.92 2.12 -16.05
CA SER A 31 21.84 2.85 -16.91
C SER A 31 22.76 1.85 -17.59
N GLU A 32 22.63 1.75 -18.91
CA GLU A 32 23.53 0.99 -19.76
C GLU A 32 24.91 1.66 -19.76
N GLY A 33 25.97 0.87 -19.58
CA GLY A 33 27.32 1.25 -20.03
C GLY A 33 28.44 1.37 -18.99
N LYS A 34 28.22 1.24 -17.67
CA LYS A 34 29.33 1.36 -16.67
C LYS A 34 29.45 0.22 -15.66
N ASN A 35 28.55 -0.77 -15.69
CA ASN A 35 28.52 -1.89 -14.75
C ASN A 35 29.36 -3.11 -15.19
N THR A 36 30.03 -3.01 -16.35
CA THR A 36 30.77 -4.14 -16.95
C THR A 36 32.09 -4.40 -16.23
N TYR A 37 32.80 -3.35 -15.78
CA TYR A 37 34.10 -3.50 -15.12
C TYR A 37 34.02 -4.19 -13.76
N ILE A 38 33.04 -3.86 -12.90
CA ILE A 38 32.87 -4.50 -11.59
C ILE A 38 32.43 -5.97 -11.74
N ARG A 39 31.58 -6.28 -12.73
CA ARG A 39 31.20 -7.66 -13.05
C ARG A 39 32.36 -8.48 -13.60
N GLU A 40 33.22 -7.89 -14.43
CA GLU A 40 34.39 -8.57 -14.99
C GLU A 40 35.46 -8.85 -13.92
N SER A 41 35.73 -7.91 -13.01
CA SER A 41 36.65 -8.10 -11.88
C SER A 41 36.17 -9.21 -10.92
N VAL A 42 34.86 -9.30 -10.66
CA VAL A 42 34.25 -10.38 -9.85
C VAL A 42 34.25 -11.73 -10.60
N SER A 43 34.20 -11.72 -11.94
CA SER A 43 34.28 -12.95 -12.75
C SER A 43 35.70 -13.51 -12.87
N LEU A 44 36.72 -12.64 -12.81
CA LEU A 44 38.14 -13.03 -12.89
C LEU A 44 38.63 -13.76 -11.63
N LEU A 45 38.10 -13.41 -10.45
CA LEU A 45 38.44 -14.07 -9.18
C LEU A 45 37.68 -15.39 -8.93
N SER A 46 36.64 -15.69 -9.71
CA SER A 46 35.84 -16.91 -9.58
C SER A 46 36.19 -18.01 -10.61
N ARG A 47 37.17 -17.77 -11.49
CA ARG A 47 37.43 -18.64 -12.65
C ARG A 47 38.65 -19.57 -12.56
N GLU A 48 39.42 -19.58 -11.48
CA GLU A 48 40.47 -20.58 -11.29
C GLU A 48 40.14 -21.53 -10.12
N THR A 49 39.56 -22.69 -10.49
CA THR A 49 39.78 -24.07 -9.99
C THR A 49 39.94 -24.27 -8.45
N ILE A 50 39.16 -25.06 -7.70
CA ILE A 50 38.83 -26.50 -7.81
C ILE A 50 37.65 -26.81 -6.84
N MET A 51 36.63 -27.53 -7.29
CA MET A 51 35.77 -28.41 -6.47
C MET A 51 35.86 -29.79 -7.12
N PRO A 52 36.15 -30.86 -6.38
CA PRO A 52 35.02 -31.59 -5.77
C PRO A 52 35.31 -32.27 -4.41
N GLU A 53 34.19 -32.63 -3.76
CA GLU A 53 34.06 -33.50 -2.57
C GLU A 53 34.55 -32.93 -1.23
N ILE A 54 33.61 -32.72 -0.29
CA ILE A 54 33.67 -33.15 1.12
C ILE A 54 32.28 -32.94 1.74
N LEU A 55 31.55 -34.04 1.92
CA LEU A 55 30.52 -34.21 2.95
C LEU A 55 30.97 -35.42 3.78
N PRO A 56 31.31 -35.29 5.08
CA PRO A 56 31.30 -36.43 5.96
C PRO A 56 29.91 -36.56 6.57
N ALA A 57 29.36 -37.76 6.42
CA ALA A 57 28.08 -38.19 6.95
C ALA A 57 27.99 -38.03 8.48
N LYS A 58 26.75 -37.79 8.95
CA LYS A 58 26.39 -37.71 10.37
C LYS A 58 26.76 -38.99 11.13
N GLY A 59 27.43 -38.80 12.27
CA GLY A 59 27.41 -39.72 13.40
C GLY A 59 28.69 -40.51 13.58
N LYS A 60 29.58 -40.01 14.43
CA LYS A 60 30.46 -40.77 15.33
C LYS A 60 31.09 -39.80 16.34
N THR A 61 30.95 -40.10 17.63
CA THR A 61 31.80 -39.59 18.70
C THR A 61 33.24 -40.03 18.42
N VAL A 62 34.20 -39.11 18.42
CA VAL A 62 35.63 -39.43 18.32
C VAL A 62 36.36 -38.61 19.38
N GLU A 63 37.11 -39.32 20.21
CA GLU A 63 38.08 -38.84 21.18
C GLU A 63 39.19 -37.99 20.54
N GLN A 64 39.90 -37.27 21.41
CA GLN A 64 41.08 -36.45 21.16
C GLN A 64 42.02 -37.02 20.10
N ASN A 65 42.27 -36.23 19.04
CA ASN A 65 43.58 -36.08 18.38
C ASN A 65 43.55 -34.83 17.47
N GLN A 66 44.67 -34.11 17.40
CA GLN A 66 44.87 -32.92 16.57
C GLN A 66 44.44 -33.17 15.12
N PRO A 67 43.80 -32.19 14.43
CA PRO A 67 43.47 -32.35 13.02
C PRO A 67 44.76 -32.36 12.18
N PRO A 68 44.88 -33.21 11.15
CA PRO A 68 46.04 -33.23 10.26
C PRO A 68 46.17 -31.89 9.49
N GLU A 69 47.39 -31.44 9.20
CA GLU A 69 47.71 -30.15 8.55
C GLU A 69 46.85 -29.85 7.29
N GLY A 70 46.43 -30.87 6.55
CA GLY A 70 45.54 -30.72 5.38
C GLY A 70 44.10 -30.26 5.69
N ALA A 71 43.56 -30.58 6.87
CA ALA A 71 42.23 -30.14 7.29
C ALA A 71 42.20 -28.69 7.79
N GLN A 72 43.35 -28.17 8.25
CA GLN A 72 43.51 -26.78 8.67
C GLN A 72 43.48 -25.83 7.47
N ASN A 73 44.17 -26.18 6.38
CA ASN A 73 44.17 -25.40 5.14
C ASN A 73 42.79 -25.37 4.46
N GLN A 74 42.05 -26.48 4.44
CA GLN A 74 40.68 -26.52 3.88
C GLN A 74 39.66 -25.70 4.70
N ALA A 75 39.79 -25.68 6.03
CA ALA A 75 38.94 -24.85 6.88
C ALA A 75 39.27 -23.35 6.74
N LEU A 76 40.54 -23.02 6.50
CA LEU A 76 41.01 -21.67 6.19
C LEU A 76 40.46 -21.20 4.84
N ASP A 77 40.48 -22.05 3.81
CA ASP A 77 39.94 -21.75 2.47
C ASP A 77 38.42 -21.53 2.47
N ALA A 78 37.66 -22.40 3.16
CA ALA A 78 36.21 -22.24 3.29
C ALA A 78 35.81 -20.98 4.09
N ALA A 79 36.62 -20.61 5.08
CA ALA A 79 36.45 -19.37 5.83
C ALA A 79 36.77 -18.15 4.95
N ASN A 80 37.87 -18.18 4.19
CA ASN A 80 38.26 -17.12 3.26
C ASN A 80 37.21 -16.89 2.17
N GLN A 81 36.57 -17.95 1.66
CA GLN A 81 35.46 -17.83 0.71
C GLN A 81 34.20 -17.20 1.34
N THR A 82 33.90 -17.52 2.60
CA THR A 82 32.74 -16.95 3.32
C THR A 82 32.97 -15.47 3.65
N VAL A 83 34.18 -15.12 4.09
CA VAL A 83 34.63 -13.75 4.35
C VAL A 83 34.55 -12.93 3.06
N SER A 84 35.14 -13.43 1.98
CA SER A 84 35.09 -12.82 0.65
C SER A 84 33.65 -12.56 0.20
N ALA A 85 32.77 -13.56 0.26
CA ALA A 85 31.38 -13.42 -0.21
C ALA A 85 30.58 -12.35 0.56
N ILE A 86 30.75 -12.25 1.88
CA ILE A 86 30.08 -11.23 2.71
C ILE A 86 30.60 -9.82 2.37
N MET A 87 31.90 -9.68 2.15
CA MET A 87 32.54 -8.40 1.85
C MET A 87 32.24 -7.92 0.43
N TYR A 88 32.27 -8.82 -0.56
CA TYR A 88 31.91 -8.52 -1.95
C TYR A 88 30.43 -8.12 -2.11
N ALA A 89 29.53 -8.67 -1.30
CA ALA A 89 28.12 -8.27 -1.31
C ALA A 89 27.91 -6.80 -0.89
N HIS A 90 28.72 -6.28 0.03
CA HIS A 90 28.61 -4.90 0.54
C HIS A 90 29.50 -3.90 -0.24
N LEU A 91 30.49 -4.39 -1.00
CA LEU A 91 31.30 -3.57 -1.93
C LEU A 91 30.46 -2.89 -3.02
N ALA A 92 29.44 -3.58 -3.53
CA ALA A 92 28.52 -3.03 -4.53
C ALA A 92 27.71 -1.84 -4.00
N GLU A 93 27.41 -1.82 -2.70
CA GLU A 93 26.63 -0.75 -2.04
C GLU A 93 27.46 0.52 -1.80
N ALA A 94 28.75 0.36 -1.52
CA ALA A 94 29.67 1.49 -1.33
C ALA A 94 30.09 2.17 -2.65
N SER A 95 30.04 1.44 -3.78
CA SER A 95 30.40 1.93 -5.12
C SER A 95 29.53 3.08 -5.62
N ASP A 96 28.24 3.12 -5.27
CA ASP A 96 27.28 4.13 -5.76
C ASP A 96 27.56 5.55 -5.23
N LEU A 97 28.35 5.69 -4.17
CA LEU A 97 28.63 6.98 -3.52
C LEU A 97 29.92 7.67 -4.00
N TYR A 98 30.84 6.96 -4.67
CA TYR A 98 32.26 7.35 -4.67
C TYR A 98 32.95 7.62 -6.02
N THR A 99 32.23 7.73 -7.14
CA THR A 99 32.85 7.95 -8.47
C THR A 99 33.55 9.32 -8.69
N LYS A 100 33.77 10.15 -7.65
CA LYS A 100 34.37 11.50 -7.81
C LYS A 100 35.30 11.99 -6.67
N ALA A 101 35.80 11.15 -5.77
CA ALA A 101 36.63 11.63 -4.66
C ALA A 101 38.13 11.39 -4.88
N ASN A 102 38.99 12.36 -4.57
CA ASN A 102 40.46 12.19 -4.55
C ASN A 102 40.90 11.26 -3.39
N PRO A 103 42.11 10.68 -3.40
CA PRO A 103 42.67 9.95 -2.25
C PRO A 103 42.87 10.85 -1.02
N ALA A 104 42.80 10.26 0.18
CA ALA A 104 42.96 10.99 1.44
C ALA A 104 44.43 11.38 1.72
N PRO A 105 44.72 12.53 2.37
CA PRO A 105 46.07 12.92 2.80
C PRO A 105 46.66 11.99 3.87
N LYS A 106 48.00 11.95 4.00
CA LYS A 106 48.73 11.06 4.93
C LYS A 106 48.62 11.43 6.42
N ASP A 107 48.28 12.67 6.77
CA ASP A 107 48.23 13.18 8.16
C ASP A 107 46.79 13.51 8.60
N ARG A 108 45.84 12.61 8.32
CA ARG A 108 44.40 12.82 8.50
C ARG A 108 43.91 12.21 9.82
N HIS A 109 43.23 12.99 10.66
CA HIS A 109 42.65 12.52 11.93
C HIS A 109 41.15 12.25 11.83
N SER A 110 40.65 11.16 12.40
CA SER A 110 39.21 10.82 12.39
C SER A 110 38.41 11.56 13.46
N TYR A 111 37.08 11.57 13.35
CA TYR A 111 36.20 12.07 14.42
C TYR A 111 36.37 11.27 15.70
N LEU A 112 36.67 9.98 15.59
CA LEU A 112 36.90 9.11 16.74
C LEU A 112 38.25 9.39 17.40
N GLU A 113 39.33 9.54 16.61
CA GLU A 113 40.65 9.88 17.11
C GLU A 113 40.66 11.24 17.81
N ASN A 114 40.04 12.27 17.22
CA ASN A 114 39.92 13.58 17.85
C ASN A 114 39.13 13.54 19.17
N ALA A 115 38.13 12.66 19.26
CA ALA A 115 37.35 12.47 20.48
C ALA A 115 38.15 11.76 21.58
N VAL A 116 38.98 10.79 21.20
CA VAL A 116 39.91 10.08 22.10
C VAL A 116 41.03 11.01 22.56
N ASP A 117 41.64 11.74 21.63
CA ASP A 117 42.70 12.70 21.92
C ASP A 117 42.25 13.81 22.87
N GLY A 118 41.09 14.42 22.60
CA GLY A 118 40.50 15.42 23.50
C GLY A 118 40.16 14.87 24.90
N ALA A 119 40.03 13.55 25.04
CA ALA A 119 39.82 12.86 26.30
C ALA A 119 41.11 12.34 26.96
N LEU A 120 42.27 12.43 26.30
CA LEU A 120 43.57 11.98 26.83
C LEU A 120 44.59 13.12 26.95
N SER A 121 44.33 14.26 26.30
CA SER A 121 45.20 15.45 26.25
C SER A 121 45.52 16.08 27.61
N PHE A 122 44.70 15.79 28.63
CA PHE A 122 44.94 16.26 30.01
C PHE A 122 45.88 15.35 30.80
N ALA A 123 46.10 14.10 30.37
CA ALA A 123 46.85 13.09 31.10
C ALA A 123 48.23 12.80 30.49
N VAL A 124 48.41 12.95 29.17
CA VAL A 124 49.68 12.67 28.47
C VAL A 124 50.10 13.89 27.66
N LYS A 125 51.25 14.49 28.03
CA LYS A 125 51.77 15.73 27.41
C LYS A 125 52.81 15.49 26.31
N ASP A 126 53.36 14.27 26.22
CA ASP A 126 54.35 13.89 25.21
C ASP A 126 53.64 13.50 23.90
N GLU A 127 53.97 14.18 22.81
CA GLU A 127 53.33 14.06 21.49
C GLU A 127 53.59 12.71 20.80
N ALA A 128 54.75 12.08 21.04
CA ALA A 128 55.07 10.76 20.49
C ALA A 128 54.30 9.66 21.21
N GLN A 129 54.15 9.80 22.54
CA GLN A 129 53.31 8.89 23.33
C GLN A 129 51.82 9.08 23.02
N ARG A 130 51.39 10.31 22.75
CA ARG A 130 49.99 10.66 22.48
C ARG A 130 49.42 9.96 21.24
N LYS A 131 50.17 9.93 20.13
CA LYS A 131 49.76 9.19 18.92
C LYS A 131 49.58 7.69 19.17
N GLU A 132 50.41 7.11 20.03
CA GLU A 132 50.29 5.71 20.41
C GLU A 132 49.06 5.48 21.30
N TYR A 133 48.80 6.35 22.28
CA TYR A 133 47.61 6.28 23.14
C TYR A 133 46.29 6.52 22.40
N ASP A 134 46.25 7.42 21.43
CA ASP A 134 45.04 7.71 20.64
C ASP A 134 44.63 6.52 19.77
N HIS A 135 45.63 5.85 19.17
CA HIS A 135 45.43 4.62 18.44
C HIS A 135 44.92 3.49 19.36
N LEU A 136 45.54 3.31 20.53
CA LEU A 136 45.11 2.28 21.51
C LEU A 136 43.70 2.55 22.07
N GLY A 137 43.34 3.82 22.29
CA GLY A 137 42.00 4.22 22.74
C GLY A 137 40.92 4.02 21.68
N THR A 138 41.26 4.31 20.42
CA THR A 138 40.37 4.10 19.26
C THR A 138 40.09 2.60 19.04
N GLU A 139 41.13 1.77 19.06
CA GLU A 139 41.00 0.31 18.92
C GLU A 139 40.27 -0.33 20.11
N PHE A 140 40.45 0.21 21.33
CA PHE A 140 39.66 -0.19 22.49
C PHE A 140 38.16 0.04 22.26
N LEU A 141 37.76 1.22 21.77
CA LEU A 141 36.35 1.57 21.52
C LEU A 141 35.73 0.73 20.40
N LYS A 142 36.47 0.50 19.31
CA LYS A 142 36.03 -0.37 18.20
C LYS A 142 35.85 -1.82 18.65
N THR A 143 36.78 -2.32 19.45
CA THR A 143 36.70 -3.66 20.03
C THR A 143 35.54 -3.77 21.01
N ALA A 144 35.36 -2.81 21.91
CA ALA A 144 34.25 -2.80 22.85
C ALA A 144 32.88 -2.81 22.14
N ALA A 145 32.71 -1.96 21.13
CA ALA A 145 31.51 -1.94 20.29
C ALA A 145 31.25 -3.28 19.58
N LEU A 146 32.31 -3.89 19.02
CA LEU A 146 32.23 -5.17 18.32
C LEU A 146 31.81 -6.33 19.25
N PHE A 147 32.25 -6.33 20.50
CA PHE A 147 31.91 -7.36 21.49
C PHE A 147 30.60 -7.10 22.26
N SER A 148 30.03 -5.89 22.17
CA SER A 148 28.70 -5.58 22.71
C SER A 148 27.59 -6.37 22.01
N ARG A 149 26.62 -6.87 22.78
CA ARG A 149 25.52 -7.73 22.29
C ARG A 149 24.24 -6.95 21.99
N GLY A 150 23.33 -7.60 21.28
CA GLY A 150 21.98 -7.08 21.00
C GLY A 150 21.95 -5.93 19.98
N LYS A 151 20.78 -5.31 19.84
CA LYS A 151 20.55 -4.20 18.88
C LYS A 151 21.47 -3.00 19.15
N ILE A 152 21.79 -2.75 20.43
CA ILE A 152 22.70 -1.69 20.86
C ILE A 152 24.13 -1.97 20.37
N GLY A 153 24.62 -3.22 20.53
CA GLY A 153 25.93 -3.59 20.02
C GLY A 153 26.08 -3.42 18.51
N VAL A 154 25.01 -3.62 17.73
CA VAL A 154 25.00 -3.31 16.29
C VAL A 154 25.07 -1.79 16.07
N ALA A 155 24.20 -1.02 16.71
CA ALA A 155 24.16 0.44 16.62
C ALA A 155 25.51 1.09 16.97
N THR A 156 26.12 0.72 18.11
CA THR A 156 27.42 1.26 18.52
C THR A 156 28.53 0.86 17.55
N THR A 157 28.50 -0.35 16.98
CA THR A 157 29.51 -0.76 15.97
C THR A 157 29.42 0.09 14.71
N LEU A 158 28.21 0.37 14.21
CA LEU A 158 28.01 1.22 13.03
C LEU A 158 28.55 2.63 13.28
N VAL A 159 28.23 3.22 14.44
CA VAL A 159 28.64 4.59 14.78
C VAL A 159 30.14 4.67 15.01
N THR A 160 30.73 3.77 15.82
CA THR A 160 32.16 3.81 16.11
C THR A 160 32.98 3.65 14.85
N TYR A 161 32.66 2.67 13.99
CA TYR A 161 33.40 2.49 12.74
C TYR A 161 33.13 3.59 11.71
N GLY A 162 31.93 4.19 11.70
CA GLY A 162 31.65 5.36 10.87
C GLY A 162 32.47 6.59 11.29
N LEU A 163 32.56 6.86 12.59
CA LEU A 163 33.37 7.96 13.14
C LEU A 163 34.88 7.72 13.02
N ASP A 164 35.31 6.45 13.02
CA ASP A 164 36.69 6.03 12.77
C ASP A 164 37.15 6.37 11.34
N LYS A 165 36.25 6.26 10.35
CA LYS A 165 36.58 6.58 8.95
C LYS A 165 36.34 8.05 8.61
N ALA A 166 35.31 8.69 9.14
CA ALA A 166 35.02 10.09 8.82
C ALA A 166 35.98 11.06 9.53
N SER A 167 36.48 12.08 8.81
CA SER A 167 37.39 13.10 9.38
C SER A 167 36.80 14.52 9.33
N PRO A 168 37.02 15.38 10.35
CA PRO A 168 36.69 16.79 10.27
C PRO A 168 37.48 17.56 9.22
N ASP A 169 38.54 17.00 8.64
CA ASP A 169 39.40 17.68 7.66
C ASP A 169 38.91 17.51 6.22
N ASP A 170 37.96 16.60 5.97
CA ASP A 170 37.42 16.33 4.64
C ASP A 170 36.32 17.33 4.21
N THR A 171 35.97 17.31 2.93
CA THR A 171 34.73 18.00 2.47
C THR A 171 33.47 17.31 3.02
N PRO A 172 32.34 18.02 3.20
CA PRO A 172 31.12 17.43 3.76
C PRO A 172 30.63 16.14 3.06
N MET A 173 30.77 16.07 1.73
CA MET A 173 30.39 14.88 0.95
C MET A 173 31.32 13.69 1.23
N GLN A 174 32.62 13.95 1.35
CA GLN A 174 33.62 12.94 1.72
C GLN A 174 33.42 12.46 3.16
N ARG A 175 33.04 13.35 4.09
CA ARG A 175 32.70 12.96 5.48
C ARG A 175 31.53 12.00 5.55
N ALA A 176 30.45 12.31 4.82
CA ALA A 176 29.27 11.48 4.74
C ALA A 176 29.59 10.10 4.14
N ALA A 177 30.32 10.10 3.04
CA ALA A 177 30.65 8.88 2.33
C ALA A 177 31.68 8.02 3.10
N ASP A 178 32.67 8.63 3.76
CA ASP A 178 33.61 7.94 4.65
C ASP A 178 32.93 7.42 5.93
N PHE A 179 31.95 8.16 6.48
CA PHE A 179 31.14 7.66 7.60
C PHE A 179 30.32 6.43 7.19
N THR A 180 29.65 6.49 6.04
CA THR A 180 28.87 5.35 5.52
C THR A 180 29.78 4.17 5.23
N LEU A 181 30.94 4.40 4.62
CA LEU A 181 31.93 3.35 4.33
C LEU A 181 32.43 2.69 5.62
N GLY A 182 32.72 3.48 6.65
CA GLY A 182 33.05 2.99 7.99
C GLY A 182 31.90 2.21 8.64
N ALA A 183 30.67 2.70 8.55
CA ALA A 183 29.50 2.00 9.10
C ALA A 183 29.28 0.64 8.41
N VAL A 184 29.41 0.59 7.07
CA VAL A 184 29.31 -0.65 6.27
C VAL A 184 30.44 -1.63 6.65
N LYS A 185 31.66 -1.13 6.83
CA LYS A 185 32.80 -1.91 7.36
C LYS A 185 32.47 -2.51 8.72
N GLY A 186 32.00 -1.68 9.66
CA GLY A 186 31.59 -2.13 11.00
C GLY A 186 30.46 -3.17 10.97
N GLN A 187 29.47 -2.98 10.09
CA GLN A 187 28.37 -3.93 9.90
C GLN A 187 28.87 -5.28 9.38
N SER A 188 29.74 -5.26 8.37
CA SER A 188 30.32 -6.45 7.74
C SER A 188 31.11 -7.26 8.76
N ILE A 189 31.98 -6.59 9.53
CA ILE A 189 32.77 -7.22 10.62
C ILE A 189 31.82 -7.77 11.70
N LYS A 190 30.73 -7.06 12.06
CA LYS A 190 29.74 -7.52 13.05
C LYS A 190 28.96 -8.75 12.59
N MET A 191 28.58 -8.82 11.31
CA MET A 191 27.89 -9.97 10.73
C MET A 191 28.82 -11.19 10.69
N LEU A 192 30.05 -10.98 10.25
CA LEU A 192 31.07 -12.02 10.25
C LEU A 192 31.35 -12.51 11.68
N PHE A 193 31.47 -11.60 12.64
CA PHE A 193 31.59 -11.93 14.06
C PHE A 193 30.46 -12.84 14.51
N GLY A 194 29.22 -12.56 14.12
CA GLY A 194 28.07 -13.42 14.40
C GLY A 194 28.09 -14.77 13.66
N ALA A 195 28.67 -14.86 12.46
CA ALA A 195 28.82 -16.10 11.70
C ALA A 195 29.93 -16.99 12.27
N VAL A 196 31.13 -16.44 12.46
CA VAL A 196 32.29 -17.12 13.07
C VAL A 196 31.96 -17.57 14.49
N SER A 197 31.24 -16.74 15.27
CA SER A 197 30.82 -17.11 16.62
C SER A 197 29.89 -18.31 16.68
N ARG A 198 29.11 -18.57 15.62
CA ARG A 198 28.15 -19.70 15.52
C ARG A 198 28.80 -20.98 14.99
N ASN A 199 29.78 -20.86 14.09
CA ASN A 199 30.32 -22.01 13.36
C ASN A 199 31.58 -22.62 13.98
N TYR A 200 32.28 -21.89 14.85
CA TYR A 200 33.45 -22.39 15.58
C TYR A 200 33.13 -22.48 17.08
N SER A 201 33.69 -23.46 17.78
CA SER A 201 33.46 -23.65 19.22
C SER A 201 34.57 -23.07 20.09
N PHE A 202 35.78 -22.89 19.54
CA PHE A 202 36.97 -22.47 20.28
C PHE A 202 37.25 -20.96 20.17
N ALA A 203 37.46 -20.27 21.30
CA ALA A 203 37.58 -18.81 21.34
C ALA A 203 38.86 -18.24 20.68
N PRO A 204 40.06 -18.81 20.90
CA PRO A 204 41.28 -18.40 20.19
C PRO A 204 41.15 -18.52 18.66
N THR A 205 40.59 -19.63 18.17
CA THR A 205 40.32 -19.83 16.74
C THR A 205 39.42 -18.73 16.17
N LYS A 206 38.35 -18.35 16.89
CA LYS A 206 37.49 -17.24 16.49
C LYS A 206 38.25 -15.92 16.40
N GLY A 207 39.12 -15.63 17.37
CA GLY A 207 39.89 -14.39 17.40
C GLY A 207 40.82 -14.25 16.21
N VAL A 208 41.53 -15.33 15.84
CA VAL A 208 42.43 -15.35 14.69
C VAL A 208 41.68 -15.16 13.36
N PHE A 209 40.59 -15.93 13.14
CA PHE A 209 39.75 -15.76 11.95
C PHE A 209 39.17 -14.35 11.81
N MET A 210 38.73 -13.77 12.93
CA MET A 210 38.21 -12.39 12.94
C MET A 210 39.29 -11.36 12.62
N GLY A 211 40.54 -11.59 13.04
CA GLY A 211 41.66 -10.69 12.76
C GLY A 211 42.03 -10.68 11.27
N ILE A 212 42.09 -11.85 10.64
CA ILE A 212 42.32 -11.99 9.18
C ILE A 212 41.24 -11.24 8.40
N ALA A 213 39.98 -11.43 8.76
CA ALA A 213 38.88 -10.79 8.04
C ALA A 213 38.74 -9.28 8.30
N ALA A 214 39.16 -8.81 9.48
CA ALA A 214 39.25 -7.38 9.75
C ALA A 214 40.30 -6.73 8.84
N ARG A 215 41.47 -7.35 8.66
CA ARG A 215 42.49 -6.90 7.69
C ARG A 215 41.91 -6.80 6.28
N ASP A 216 41.22 -7.84 5.81
CA ASP A 216 40.61 -7.78 4.48
C ASP A 216 39.57 -6.65 4.41
N ALA A 217 38.80 -6.40 5.48
CA ALA A 217 37.79 -5.34 5.53
C ALA A 217 38.39 -3.94 5.52
N ASP A 218 39.58 -3.79 6.08
CA ASP A 218 40.36 -2.56 6.04
C ASP A 218 40.78 -2.20 4.62
N ILE A 219 41.17 -3.19 3.81
CA ILE A 219 41.52 -3.03 2.39
C ILE A 219 40.27 -2.75 1.57
N VAL A 220 39.24 -3.58 1.73
CA VAL A 220 38.04 -3.58 0.91
C VAL A 220 37.25 -2.29 1.10
N PHE A 221 37.05 -1.86 2.35
CA PHE A 221 36.29 -0.65 2.68
C PHE A 221 37.20 0.56 2.86
N ASP A 222 38.25 0.65 2.05
CA ASP A 222 39.06 1.85 1.91
C ASP A 222 38.63 2.70 0.71
N ARG A 223 38.86 4.00 0.79
CA ARG A 223 38.58 4.95 -0.28
C ARG A 223 39.40 4.65 -1.54
N GLN A 224 40.60 4.07 -1.40
CA GLN A 224 41.43 3.66 -2.53
C GLN A 224 40.76 2.56 -3.38
N THR A 225 39.92 1.71 -2.80
CA THR A 225 39.18 0.65 -3.52
C THR A 225 38.28 1.19 -4.62
N PHE A 226 37.72 2.39 -4.43
CA PHE A 226 36.79 2.99 -5.37
C PHE A 226 37.46 4.01 -6.30
N THR A 227 38.69 4.41 -5.99
CA THR A 227 39.44 5.44 -6.73
C THR A 227 40.57 4.85 -7.56
N ASP A 228 41.13 3.71 -7.16
CA ASP A 228 42.15 2.93 -7.87
C ASP A 228 41.96 1.41 -7.62
N PRO A 229 40.91 0.80 -8.23
CA PRO A 229 40.51 -0.58 -7.94
C PRO A 229 41.56 -1.63 -8.35
N LEU A 230 42.40 -1.33 -9.34
CA LEU A 230 43.47 -2.23 -9.79
C LEU A 230 44.56 -2.33 -8.74
N LYS A 231 45.00 -1.19 -8.18
CA LYS A 231 45.97 -1.15 -7.09
C LYS A 231 45.42 -1.80 -5.82
N THR A 232 44.13 -1.67 -5.55
CA THR A 232 43.49 -2.39 -4.44
C THR A 232 43.43 -3.89 -4.69
N ALA A 233 43.18 -4.36 -5.91
CA ALA A 233 43.20 -5.79 -6.23
C ALA A 233 44.61 -6.39 -6.06
N ASP A 234 45.65 -5.66 -6.42
CA ASP A 234 47.05 -6.08 -6.21
C ASP A 234 47.41 -6.11 -4.73
N ARG A 235 46.97 -5.11 -3.94
CA ARG A 235 47.13 -5.09 -2.49
C ARG A 235 46.37 -6.24 -1.83
N LEU A 236 45.12 -6.49 -2.22
CA LEU A 236 44.34 -7.60 -1.69
C LEU A 236 45.03 -8.94 -1.99
N LYS A 237 45.52 -9.17 -3.21
CA LYS A 237 46.29 -10.39 -3.53
C LYS A 237 47.59 -10.51 -2.71
N ALA A 238 48.33 -9.42 -2.56
CA ALA A 238 49.57 -9.40 -1.79
C ALA A 238 49.35 -9.57 -0.28
N GLU A 239 48.21 -9.10 0.25
CA GLU A 239 47.87 -9.12 1.67
C GLU A 239 47.13 -10.42 2.06
N THR A 240 46.30 -10.99 1.18
CA THR A 240 45.60 -12.27 1.41
C THR A 240 46.53 -13.49 1.31
N ILE A 241 47.60 -13.44 0.49
CA ILE A 241 48.52 -14.58 0.25
C ILE A 241 49.90 -14.34 0.91
N ASN A 242 49.98 -13.49 1.94
CA ASN A 242 51.25 -13.14 2.57
C ASN A 242 51.77 -14.26 3.49
N PRO A 243 52.84 -15.01 3.11
CA PRO A 243 53.27 -16.18 3.88
C PRO A 243 53.80 -15.79 5.27
N GLN A 244 54.33 -14.59 5.42
CA GLN A 244 54.87 -14.08 6.68
C GLN A 244 53.76 -13.68 7.65
N ALA A 245 52.67 -13.07 7.16
CA ALA A 245 51.50 -12.78 7.98
C ALA A 245 50.75 -14.07 8.37
N TRP A 246 50.63 -15.03 7.46
CA TRP A 246 50.03 -16.34 7.76
C TRP A 246 50.85 -17.13 8.79
N LEU A 247 52.18 -17.08 8.69
CA LEU A 247 53.07 -17.70 9.67
C LEU A 247 52.89 -17.07 11.06
N PHE A 248 52.74 -15.75 11.13
CA PHE A 248 52.43 -15.05 12.38
C PHE A 248 51.05 -15.42 12.93
N ASP A 249 50.02 -15.43 12.08
CA ASP A 249 48.65 -15.80 12.45
C ASP A 249 48.58 -17.25 12.97
N ALA A 250 49.31 -18.17 12.34
CA ALA A 250 49.46 -19.57 12.76
C ALA A 250 50.26 -19.70 14.07
N ALA A 251 51.30 -18.89 14.28
CA ALA A 251 52.05 -18.86 15.53
C ALA A 251 51.22 -18.31 16.70
N VAL A 252 50.45 -17.25 16.48
CA VAL A 252 49.49 -16.71 17.46
C VAL A 252 48.39 -17.72 17.74
N PHE A 253 47.91 -18.42 16.72
CA PHE A 253 46.94 -19.51 16.87
C PHE A 253 47.48 -20.64 17.76
N GLY A 254 48.66 -21.17 17.45
CA GLY A 254 49.28 -22.26 18.21
C GLY A 254 49.64 -21.87 19.65
N ALA A 255 50.17 -20.67 19.85
CA ALA A 255 50.48 -20.14 21.18
C ALA A 255 49.21 -19.90 22.02
N ALA A 256 48.18 -19.30 21.43
CA ALA A 256 46.91 -19.06 22.11
C ALA A 256 46.14 -20.37 22.39
N GLU A 257 46.22 -21.36 21.50
CA GLU A 257 45.64 -22.69 21.72
C GLU A 257 46.34 -23.44 22.84
N GLY A 258 47.68 -23.46 22.85
CA GLY A 258 48.46 -24.08 23.92
C GLY A 258 48.20 -23.44 25.28
N ALA A 259 48.23 -22.10 25.36
CA ALA A 259 47.96 -21.36 26.58
C ALA A 259 46.49 -21.53 27.05
N PHE A 260 45.51 -21.41 26.14
CA PHE A 260 44.10 -21.56 26.49
C PHE A 260 43.77 -22.99 26.90
N SER A 261 44.29 -24.01 26.21
CA SER A 261 44.10 -25.41 26.56
C SER A 261 44.69 -25.73 27.93
N GLY A 262 45.91 -25.25 28.20
CA GLY A 262 46.56 -25.39 29.51
C GLY A 262 45.77 -24.75 30.65
N VAL A 263 45.34 -23.49 30.48
CA VAL A 263 44.58 -22.75 31.50
C VAL A 263 43.14 -23.28 31.63
N ASN A 264 42.46 -23.62 30.54
CA ASN A 264 41.12 -24.20 30.58
C ASN A 264 41.12 -25.59 31.24
N LYS A 265 42.16 -26.40 31.02
CA LYS A 265 42.37 -27.67 31.71
C LYS A 265 42.62 -27.46 33.21
N ALA A 266 43.47 -26.50 33.58
CA ALA A 266 43.70 -26.12 34.98
C ALA A 266 42.42 -25.60 35.68
N MET A 267 41.51 -24.99 34.92
CA MET A 267 40.24 -24.44 35.42
C MET A 267 39.05 -25.43 35.28
N GLY A 268 39.31 -26.71 35.04
CA GLY A 268 38.28 -27.77 34.98
C GLY A 268 37.27 -27.60 33.83
N GLY A 269 37.67 -27.02 32.70
CA GLY A 269 36.83 -26.79 31.53
C GLY A 269 35.85 -25.61 31.64
N ARG A 270 35.87 -24.88 32.76
CA ARG A 270 34.93 -23.77 33.05
C ARG A 270 35.21 -22.50 32.26
N LEU A 271 36.39 -22.36 31.65
CA LEU A 271 36.78 -21.17 30.91
C LEU A 271 35.97 -21.02 29.60
N VAL A 272 35.66 -22.15 28.94
CA VAL A 272 34.78 -22.20 27.76
C VAL A 272 33.32 -21.88 28.11
N GLN A 273 32.90 -22.19 29.35
CA GLN A 273 31.53 -22.00 29.82
C GLN A 273 31.25 -20.57 30.27
N ASN A 274 32.28 -19.75 30.55
CA ASN A 274 32.13 -18.36 30.94
C ASN A 274 32.18 -17.45 29.70
N PRO A 275 31.06 -16.81 29.30
CA PRO A 275 31.04 -15.98 28.09
C PRO A 275 31.91 -14.73 28.17
N LEU A 276 32.19 -14.22 29.39
CA LEU A 276 33.07 -13.07 29.61
C LEU A 276 34.53 -13.48 29.44
N ALA A 277 34.97 -14.56 30.10
CA ALA A 277 36.36 -15.04 30.00
C ALA A 277 36.68 -15.54 28.59
N SER A 278 35.77 -16.31 27.98
CA SER A 278 35.87 -16.77 26.60
C SER A 278 35.92 -15.61 25.60
N GLY A 279 35.10 -14.57 25.83
CA GLY A 279 35.10 -13.36 25.01
C GLY A 279 36.35 -12.49 25.17
N MET A 280 36.90 -12.38 26.38
CA MET A 280 38.16 -11.68 26.65
C MET A 280 39.35 -12.36 25.96
N VAL A 281 39.42 -13.69 25.99
CA VAL A 281 40.44 -14.46 25.22
C VAL A 281 40.28 -14.22 23.73
N MET A 282 39.05 -14.29 23.21
CA MET A 282 38.78 -14.01 21.80
C MET A 282 39.23 -12.60 21.40
N GLY A 283 38.97 -11.60 22.26
CA GLY A 283 39.43 -10.22 22.08
C GLY A 283 40.95 -10.12 22.05
N GLY A 284 41.64 -10.84 22.94
CA GLY A 284 43.11 -10.88 22.95
C GLY A 284 43.72 -11.49 21.70
N SER A 285 43.21 -12.64 21.23
CA SER A 285 43.66 -13.26 19.99
C SER A 285 43.36 -12.37 18.76
N PHE A 286 42.19 -11.73 18.73
CA PHE A 286 41.83 -10.76 17.69
C PHE A 286 42.78 -9.56 17.67
N GLY A 287 43.06 -8.95 18.83
CA GLY A 287 43.97 -7.81 18.95
C GLY A 287 45.43 -8.16 18.59
N MET A 288 45.92 -9.34 19.01
CA MET A 288 47.27 -9.79 18.66
C MET A 288 47.47 -9.96 17.16
N VAL A 289 46.49 -10.56 16.48
CA VAL A 289 46.50 -10.73 15.02
C VAL A 289 46.41 -9.37 14.34
N ASN A 290 45.47 -8.50 14.73
CA ASN A 290 45.30 -7.20 14.10
C ASN A 290 46.55 -6.32 14.22
N GLY A 291 47.15 -6.25 15.42
CA GLY A 291 48.34 -5.43 15.67
C GLY A 291 49.62 -5.97 15.04
N GLY A 292 49.88 -7.27 15.21
CA GLY A 292 51.10 -7.89 14.67
C GLY A 292 51.09 -7.98 13.15
N SER A 293 49.97 -8.39 12.55
CA SER A 293 49.84 -8.38 11.08
C SER A 293 49.88 -6.97 10.51
N GLY A 294 49.25 -5.99 11.17
CA GLY A 294 49.32 -4.58 10.75
C GLY A 294 50.76 -4.05 10.71
N GLU A 295 51.59 -4.42 11.68
CA GLU A 295 53.01 -4.04 11.71
C GLU A 295 53.85 -4.74 10.63
N ILE A 296 53.59 -6.02 10.34
CA ILE A 296 54.20 -6.73 9.20
C ILE A 296 53.93 -5.98 7.90
N MET A 297 52.66 -5.61 7.67
CA MET A 297 52.24 -4.94 6.44
C MET A 297 52.83 -3.54 6.33
N ARG A 298 52.91 -2.79 7.44
CA ARG A 298 53.55 -1.48 7.46
C ARG A 298 55.03 -1.57 7.08
N GLN A 299 55.77 -2.52 7.65
CA GLN A 299 57.20 -2.70 7.36
C GLN A 299 57.45 -3.15 5.91
N GLN A 300 56.57 -4.02 5.38
CA GLN A 300 56.62 -4.44 3.97
C GLN A 300 56.26 -3.31 3.00
N ALA A 301 55.26 -2.47 3.32
CA ALA A 301 54.93 -1.29 2.54
C ALA A 301 56.07 -0.24 2.51
N GLU A 302 56.94 -0.25 3.52
CA GLU A 302 58.18 0.55 3.57
C GLU A 302 59.38 -0.10 2.86
N GLY A 303 59.23 -1.33 2.34
CA GLY A 303 60.29 -2.07 1.65
C GLY A 303 61.43 -2.53 2.56
N LYS A 304 61.22 -2.59 3.88
CA LYS A 304 62.23 -2.98 4.88
C LYS A 304 62.12 -4.48 5.23
N PRO A 305 63.22 -5.15 5.63
CA PRO A 305 63.15 -6.49 6.20
C PRO A 305 62.33 -6.49 7.50
N ILE A 306 61.61 -7.59 7.76
CA ILE A 306 60.72 -7.68 8.92
C ILE A 306 61.52 -7.76 10.23
N ASP A 307 61.26 -6.79 11.10
CA ASP A 307 61.64 -6.79 12.51
C ASP A 307 60.57 -7.51 13.33
N TRP A 308 60.79 -8.81 13.53
CA TRP A 308 59.91 -9.69 14.29
C TRP A 308 59.74 -9.25 15.75
N THR A 309 60.71 -8.52 16.32
CA THR A 309 60.61 -8.02 17.70
C THR A 309 59.51 -6.98 17.79
N LYS A 310 59.47 -6.03 16.84
CA LYS A 310 58.41 -5.01 16.77
C LYS A 310 57.05 -5.60 16.45
N VAL A 311 57.00 -6.60 15.55
CA VAL A 311 55.77 -7.32 15.21
C VAL A 311 55.18 -8.00 16.44
N VAL A 312 55.99 -8.73 17.21
CA VAL A 312 55.57 -9.38 18.45
C VAL A 312 55.17 -8.36 19.51
N GLN A 313 55.95 -7.29 19.68
CA GLN A 313 55.65 -6.22 20.64
C GLN A 313 54.31 -5.55 20.34
N LYS A 314 54.07 -5.18 19.08
CA LYS A 314 52.83 -4.54 18.64
C LYS A 314 51.64 -5.48 18.76
N GLY A 315 51.82 -6.75 18.39
CA GLY A 315 50.83 -7.80 18.62
C GLY A 315 50.46 -7.94 20.10
N MET A 316 51.43 -8.01 21.03
CA MET A 316 51.12 -8.12 22.46
C MET A 316 50.36 -6.90 23.01
N ILE A 317 50.75 -5.69 22.61
CA ILE A 317 50.09 -4.44 23.04
C ILE A 317 48.62 -4.43 22.60
N ASP A 318 48.37 -4.66 21.31
CA ASP A 318 46.99 -4.64 20.76
C ASP A 318 46.18 -5.85 21.25
N GLY A 319 46.85 -6.97 21.57
CA GLY A 319 46.28 -8.10 22.29
C GLY A 319 45.77 -7.72 23.68
N GLY A 320 46.55 -6.96 24.46
CA GLY A 320 46.13 -6.41 25.75
C GLY A 320 44.91 -5.50 25.61
N VAL A 321 44.92 -4.59 24.63
CA VAL A 321 43.76 -3.73 24.31
C VAL A 321 42.55 -4.56 23.91
N GLY A 322 42.74 -5.61 23.13
CA GLY A 322 41.70 -6.54 22.71
C GLY A 322 41.01 -7.25 23.89
N VAL A 323 41.80 -7.72 24.86
CA VAL A 323 41.29 -8.32 26.12
C VAL A 323 40.44 -7.31 26.90
N LEU A 324 40.98 -6.10 27.09
CA LEU A 324 40.31 -5.04 27.84
C LEU A 324 39.02 -4.61 27.14
N GLY A 325 39.08 -4.33 25.84
CA GLY A 325 37.95 -3.90 25.01
C GLY A 325 36.84 -4.94 24.96
N ALA A 326 37.17 -6.22 24.76
CA ALA A 326 36.17 -7.30 24.77
C ALA A 326 35.53 -7.49 26.15
N GLY A 327 36.33 -7.44 27.23
CA GLY A 327 35.83 -7.51 28.60
C GLY A 327 34.90 -6.35 28.94
N ALA A 328 35.28 -5.14 28.53
CA ALA A 328 34.46 -3.93 28.56
C ALA A 328 33.14 -4.15 27.80
N GLY A 329 33.20 -4.41 26.49
CA GLY A 329 32.04 -4.54 25.62
C GLY A 329 31.01 -5.58 26.08
N LEU A 330 31.48 -6.69 26.67
CA LEU A 330 30.63 -7.73 27.24
C LEU A 330 30.00 -7.32 28.58
N LYS A 331 30.73 -6.63 29.47
CA LYS A 331 30.18 -6.07 30.73
C LYS A 331 29.24 -4.88 30.49
N PHE A 332 29.52 -4.05 29.50
CA PHE A 332 28.73 -2.87 29.09
C PHE A 332 27.39 -3.21 28.42
N SER A 333 27.07 -4.49 28.24
CA SER A 333 25.74 -4.92 27.78
C SER A 333 24.66 -4.86 28.89
N SER A 334 24.93 -4.13 29.99
CA SER A 334 24.04 -3.89 31.13
C SER A 334 23.72 -2.39 31.31
N THR A 335 22.48 -2.08 31.72
CA THR A 335 21.74 -0.82 31.50
C THR A 335 22.30 0.48 32.12
N GLN A 336 23.27 0.48 33.03
CA GLN A 336 23.68 1.70 33.76
C GLN A 336 24.91 2.45 33.20
N ALA A 337 25.82 1.81 32.46
CA ALA A 337 27.01 2.48 31.90
C ALA A 337 26.76 3.18 30.54
N HIS A 338 25.55 3.07 30.01
CA HIS A 338 25.16 3.51 28.66
C HIS A 338 25.20 5.04 28.46
N ALA A 339 24.85 5.82 29.49
CA ALA A 339 24.67 7.27 29.35
C ALA A 339 25.98 8.06 29.10
N SER A 340 27.14 7.47 29.36
CA SER A 340 28.45 8.14 29.25
C SER A 340 29.01 8.03 27.83
N VAL A 341 28.93 6.84 27.22
CA VAL A 341 29.36 6.60 25.83
C VAL A 341 28.38 7.22 24.84
N GLU A 342 27.07 7.15 25.13
CA GLU A 342 26.06 7.83 24.32
C GLU A 342 26.27 9.36 24.33
N ARG A 343 26.67 9.96 25.46
CA ARG A 343 27.03 11.38 25.53
C ARG A 343 28.29 11.74 24.73
N MET A 344 29.30 10.87 24.71
CA MET A 344 30.52 11.08 23.93
C MET A 344 30.27 10.97 22.41
N LEU A 345 29.42 10.04 21.98
CA LEU A 345 29.17 9.78 20.55
C LEU A 345 27.97 10.55 19.96
N ALA A 346 27.06 11.06 20.80
CA ALA A 346 25.86 11.77 20.35
C ALA A 346 26.19 13.05 19.56
N LYS A 347 27.09 13.90 20.05
CA LYS A 347 27.40 15.18 19.39
C LYS A 347 28.06 15.01 18.01
N PRO A 348 29.07 14.13 17.82
CA PRO A 348 29.63 13.87 16.49
C PRO A 348 28.63 13.20 15.53
N ALA A 349 27.87 12.20 15.99
CA ALA A 349 26.87 11.51 15.18
C ALA A 349 25.71 12.43 14.78
N GLU A 350 25.29 13.33 15.67
CA GLU A 350 24.29 14.36 15.40
C GLU A 350 24.79 15.39 14.37
N LYS A 351 26.07 15.78 14.43
CA LYS A 351 26.68 16.69 13.44
C LYS A 351 26.72 16.08 12.03
N VAL A 352 27.02 14.78 11.92
CA VAL A 352 26.98 14.04 10.65
C VAL A 352 25.53 13.82 10.17
N SER A 353 24.63 13.42 11.06
CA SER A 353 23.19 13.22 10.77
C SER A 353 22.51 14.50 10.31
N ASN A 354 22.73 15.63 10.99
CA ASN A 354 22.15 16.94 10.64
C ASN A 354 22.73 17.52 9.34
N THR A 355 23.92 17.06 8.94
CA THR A 355 24.52 17.41 7.63
C THR A 355 23.89 16.55 6.53
N LEU A 356 23.67 15.26 6.76
CA LEU A 356 22.97 14.35 5.83
C LEU A 356 21.49 14.73 5.62
N GLU A 357 20.78 15.12 6.69
CA GLU A 357 19.38 15.59 6.62
C GLU A 357 19.25 16.88 5.78
N ARG A 358 20.28 17.74 5.74
CA ARG A 358 20.28 19.00 4.98
C ARG A 358 20.41 18.78 3.47
N TRP A 359 21.05 17.69 3.03
CA TRP A 359 21.44 17.45 1.63
C TRP A 359 20.54 16.45 0.87
N HIS A 360 19.42 15.99 1.45
CA HIS A 360 18.37 15.23 0.75
C HIS A 360 18.83 13.96 -0.01
N ILE A 361 19.95 13.34 0.37
CA ILE A 361 20.46 12.12 -0.28
C ILE A 361 19.64 10.92 0.22
N GLY A 362 18.76 10.37 -0.64
CA GLY A 362 18.18 9.03 -0.47
C GLY A 362 16.70 8.90 -0.09
N ARG A 363 15.81 9.87 -0.36
CA ARG A 363 14.35 9.69 -0.14
C ARG A 363 13.58 9.43 -1.43
N THR A 364 13.38 8.17 -1.76
CA THR A 364 12.17 7.75 -2.49
C THR A 364 11.26 7.03 -1.48
N THR A 365 10.05 7.58 -1.27
CA THR A 365 8.93 7.11 -0.41
C THR A 365 8.98 7.48 1.10
N GLN A 366 8.12 8.43 1.51
CA GLN A 366 8.11 9.07 2.84
C GLN A 366 6.83 8.70 3.62
N ALA A 367 6.97 8.11 4.80
CA ALA A 367 5.96 8.08 5.86
C ALA A 367 6.50 8.84 7.09
N ARG A 368 5.68 9.65 7.74
CA ARG A 368 6.04 10.47 8.92
C ARG A 368 5.08 10.17 10.06
N GLU A 369 5.62 9.94 11.25
CA GLU A 369 4.85 9.64 12.47
C GLU A 369 4.84 10.85 13.42
N PHE A 370 3.74 11.02 14.13
CA PHE A 370 3.47 12.12 15.03
C PHE A 370 2.76 11.63 16.29
N VAL A 371 2.97 12.30 17.41
CA VAL A 371 2.15 12.19 18.62
C VAL A 371 1.29 13.43 18.74
N VAL A 372 -0.02 13.26 18.89
CA VAL A 372 -0.98 14.34 19.12
C VAL A 372 -0.85 14.81 20.56
N VAL A 373 -0.47 16.06 20.73
CA VAL A 373 -0.37 16.75 22.02
C VAL A 373 -1.72 17.36 22.39
N ASP A 374 -2.41 17.95 21.40
CA ASP A 374 -3.72 18.58 21.56
C ASP A 374 -4.50 18.54 20.23
N GLY A 375 -5.84 18.62 20.29
CA GLY A 375 -6.75 18.55 19.14
C GLY A 375 -7.34 17.16 18.84
N LYS A 376 -7.32 16.22 19.79
CA LYS A 376 -7.84 14.86 19.60
C LYS A 376 -9.32 14.82 19.19
N GLU A 377 -10.17 15.64 19.81
CA GLU A 377 -11.60 15.70 19.45
C GLU A 377 -11.83 16.17 18.01
N ALA A 378 -11.06 17.17 17.56
CA ALA A 378 -11.11 17.64 16.17
C ALA A 378 -10.63 16.54 15.21
N LEU A 379 -9.58 15.79 15.57
CA LEU A 379 -9.12 14.63 14.81
C LEU A 379 -10.20 13.53 14.73
N ASP A 380 -10.89 13.25 15.84
CA ASP A 380 -11.95 12.24 15.88
C ASP A 380 -13.13 12.65 15.00
N LYS A 381 -13.57 13.92 15.07
CA LYS A 381 -14.59 14.49 14.16
C LYS A 381 -14.15 14.43 12.68
N PHE A 382 -12.90 14.75 12.39
CA PHE A 382 -12.33 14.64 11.04
C PHE A 382 -12.28 13.20 10.52
N THR A 383 -11.80 12.25 11.33
CA THR A 383 -11.75 10.83 10.93
C THR A 383 -13.14 10.18 10.86
N ALA A 384 -14.12 10.71 11.59
CA ALA A 384 -15.54 10.34 11.49
C ALA A 384 -16.28 11.00 10.30
N ARG A 385 -15.60 11.87 9.53
CA ARG A 385 -16.17 12.66 8.42
C ARG A 385 -17.22 13.70 8.85
N HIS A 386 -17.28 14.08 10.12
CA HIS A 386 -18.11 15.19 10.57
C HIS A 386 -17.51 16.55 10.16
N GLU A 387 -16.19 16.62 10.01
CA GLU A 387 -15.46 17.81 9.56
C GLU A 387 -14.48 17.47 8.42
N GLY A 388 -14.35 18.38 7.44
CA GLY A 388 -13.46 18.21 6.28
C GLY A 388 -12.00 18.62 6.53
N ALA A 389 -11.69 19.18 7.70
CA ALA A 389 -10.34 19.53 8.14
C ALA A 389 -10.23 19.48 9.67
N ALA A 390 -9.01 19.35 10.20
CA ALA A 390 -8.71 19.46 11.62
C ALA A 390 -7.36 20.15 11.85
N THR A 391 -7.27 20.93 12.93
CA THR A 391 -6.03 21.53 13.42
C THR A 391 -5.59 20.82 14.68
N LEU A 392 -4.33 20.40 14.72
CA LEU A 392 -3.75 19.61 15.81
C LEU A 392 -2.45 20.26 16.27
N ASN A 393 -2.10 20.08 17.54
CA ASN A 393 -0.72 20.27 17.98
C ASN A 393 -0.04 18.91 18.07
N VAL A 394 1.10 18.76 17.38
CA VAL A 394 1.78 17.47 17.24
C VAL A 394 3.27 17.57 17.52
N ARG A 395 3.87 16.46 17.94
CA ARG A 395 5.33 16.26 17.95
C ARG A 395 5.70 15.18 16.96
N GLU A 396 6.59 15.47 16.04
CA GLU A 396 7.10 14.47 15.09
C GLU A 396 7.94 13.41 15.83
N VAL A 397 7.70 12.14 15.53
CA VAL A 397 8.45 11.01 16.07
C VAL A 397 9.66 10.77 15.17
N LYS A 398 10.85 11.02 15.71
CA LYS A 398 12.13 10.68 15.08
C LYS A 398 12.70 9.42 15.73
N ARG A 399 13.18 8.46 14.93
CA ARG A 399 13.83 7.25 15.43
C ARG A 399 15.33 7.35 15.21
N VAL A 400 16.09 7.47 16.29
CA VAL A 400 17.55 7.49 16.26
C VAL A 400 18.04 6.25 16.99
N LEU A 401 18.70 5.33 16.27
CA LEU A 401 19.24 4.07 16.81
C LEU A 401 18.20 3.20 17.55
N GLY A 402 16.94 3.25 17.13
CA GLY A 402 15.84 2.47 17.74
C GLY A 402 15.20 3.10 18.98
N VAL A 403 15.65 4.30 19.39
CA VAL A 403 15.03 5.10 20.45
C VAL A 403 14.14 6.17 19.80
N GLU A 404 12.91 6.32 20.30
CA GLU A 404 12.00 7.39 19.85
C GLU A 404 12.40 8.71 20.53
N LYS A 405 12.67 9.73 19.71
CA LYS A 405 12.80 11.13 20.13
C LYS A 405 11.64 11.92 19.54
N PHE A 406 11.11 12.85 20.33
CA PHE A 406 10.03 13.72 19.89
C PHE A 406 10.61 15.08 19.48
N GLY A 407 10.21 15.57 18.31
CA GLY A 407 10.52 16.93 17.88
C GLY A 407 9.74 17.98 18.66
N ASP A 408 9.92 19.23 18.27
CA ASP A 408 9.18 20.37 18.84
C ASP A 408 7.68 20.24 18.59
N ILE A 409 6.90 20.92 19.42
CA ILE A 409 5.45 21.04 19.21
C ILE A 409 5.24 21.92 17.98
N LYS A 410 4.48 21.41 17.01
CA LYS A 410 4.10 22.12 15.79
C LYS A 410 2.60 22.00 15.57
N SER A 411 2.01 23.04 15.00
CA SER A 411 0.64 23.01 14.52
C SER A 411 0.57 22.24 13.19
N LEU A 412 -0.23 21.17 13.15
CA LEU A 412 -0.51 20.36 11.98
C LEU A 412 -1.95 20.63 11.54
N PHE A 413 -2.12 21.16 10.34
CA PHE A 413 -3.42 21.27 9.68
C PHE A 413 -3.61 20.11 8.72
N VAL A 414 -4.62 19.28 8.97
CA VAL A 414 -4.98 18.15 8.11
C VAL A 414 -6.29 18.49 7.39
N GLN A 415 -6.32 18.36 6.07
CA GLN A 415 -7.51 18.63 5.26
C GLN A 415 -7.72 17.54 4.22
N ARG A 416 -8.98 17.14 4.02
CA ARG A 416 -9.36 16.36 2.84
C ARG A 416 -9.39 17.25 1.60
N PHE A 417 -8.53 16.93 0.65
CA PHE A 417 -8.43 17.71 -0.59
C PHE A 417 -9.72 17.56 -1.40
N GLY A 418 -10.42 18.66 -1.71
CA GLY A 418 -11.62 18.67 -2.56
C GLY A 418 -12.97 18.63 -1.82
N GLU A 419 -12.99 18.48 -0.49
CA GLU A 419 -14.23 18.59 0.29
C GLU A 419 -14.58 20.07 0.55
N GLY A 420 -15.39 20.63 -0.35
CA GLY A 420 -16.16 21.85 -0.09
C GLY A 420 -15.39 23.17 -0.15
N GLN A 421 -14.26 23.25 -0.87
CA GLN A 421 -13.63 24.46 -1.46
C GLN A 421 -12.58 24.03 -2.51
N PRO A 422 -12.37 24.80 -3.59
CA PRO A 422 -11.21 24.61 -4.45
C PRO A 422 -9.93 25.03 -3.70
N GLY A 423 -9.09 24.05 -3.35
CA GLY A 423 -7.81 24.29 -2.67
C GLY A 423 -7.87 24.13 -1.15
N ILE A 424 -7.00 24.85 -0.45
CA ILE A 424 -6.80 24.72 1.00
C ILE A 424 -7.57 25.81 1.75
N ARG A 425 -8.18 25.46 2.89
CA ARG A 425 -8.90 26.42 3.76
C ARG A 425 -7.94 27.49 4.28
N PRO A 426 -8.39 28.77 4.43
CA PRO A 426 -7.54 29.86 4.93
C PRO A 426 -6.83 29.56 6.26
N ALA A 427 -7.46 28.77 7.15
CA ALA A 427 -6.89 28.35 8.42
C ALA A 427 -5.54 27.59 8.28
N ALA A 428 -5.28 26.95 7.15
CA ALA A 428 -4.03 26.27 6.89
C ALA A 428 -2.82 27.21 6.80
N ASN A 429 -3.04 28.48 6.44
CA ASN A 429 -1.96 29.45 6.30
C ASN A 429 -1.26 29.72 7.64
N ALA A 430 -1.97 29.56 8.76
CA ALA A 430 -1.45 29.73 10.10
C ALA A 430 -0.68 28.50 10.63
N ALA A 431 -0.75 27.35 9.95
CA ALA A 431 -0.14 26.11 10.43
C ALA A 431 1.34 25.98 10.05
N ASP A 432 2.10 25.30 10.91
CA ASP A 432 3.51 24.97 10.70
C ASP A 432 3.68 23.83 9.69
N ILE A 433 2.76 22.86 9.73
CA ILE A 433 2.74 21.68 8.87
C ILE A 433 1.35 21.55 8.27
N LEU A 434 1.32 21.26 6.97
CA LEU A 434 0.10 20.97 6.23
C LEU A 434 0.07 19.52 5.76
N ALA A 435 -1.07 18.84 5.86
CA ALA A 435 -1.28 17.51 5.31
C ALA A 435 -2.57 17.45 4.49
N THR A 436 -2.45 17.26 3.18
CA THR A 436 -3.58 17.09 2.26
C THR A 436 -3.18 16.26 1.03
N CYS A 437 -4.15 15.71 0.31
CA CYS A 437 -3.86 15.01 -0.95
C CYS A 437 -3.47 15.96 -2.08
N PHE A 438 -2.84 15.40 -3.11
CA PHE A 438 -2.42 16.10 -4.33
C PHE A 438 -1.56 17.35 -4.08
N PRO A 439 -0.45 17.25 -3.32
CA PRO A 439 0.42 18.39 -3.02
C PRO A 439 0.96 19.11 -4.28
N GLU A 440 1.00 18.42 -5.43
CA GLU A 440 1.32 18.99 -6.73
C GLU A 440 0.31 20.02 -7.24
N LYS A 441 -0.87 20.13 -6.61
CA LYS A 441 -1.91 21.13 -6.92
C LYS A 441 -1.83 22.37 -6.05
N LEU A 442 -0.98 22.37 -5.01
CA LEU A 442 -0.82 23.48 -4.07
C LEU A 442 0.08 24.57 -4.65
N THR A 443 -0.08 25.80 -4.15
CA THR A 443 0.86 26.90 -4.42
C THR A 443 2.26 26.54 -3.89
N ALA A 444 3.31 27.22 -4.38
CA ALA A 444 4.67 26.96 -3.93
C ALA A 444 4.84 27.17 -2.40
N ALA A 445 4.18 28.19 -1.84
CA ALA A 445 4.23 28.50 -0.41
C ALA A 445 3.55 27.44 0.46
N GLU A 446 2.35 27.00 0.07
CA GLU A 446 1.63 25.91 0.76
C GLU A 446 2.37 24.58 0.62
N ARG A 447 2.88 24.28 -0.58
CA ARG A 447 3.66 23.08 -0.86
C ARG A 447 4.92 23.01 -0.01
N ALA A 448 5.57 24.14 0.26
CA ALA A 448 6.74 24.20 1.15
C ALA A 448 6.41 23.83 2.61
N LYS A 449 5.19 24.12 3.07
CA LYS A 449 4.68 23.71 4.39
C LYS A 449 4.13 22.27 4.42
N HIS A 450 3.91 21.67 3.25
CA HIS A 450 3.32 20.35 3.17
C HIS A 450 4.22 19.30 3.83
N VAL A 451 3.60 18.32 4.50
CA VAL A 451 4.28 17.20 5.17
C VAL A 451 5.18 16.42 4.20
N PHE A 452 4.85 16.45 2.91
CA PHE A 452 5.59 15.86 1.80
C PHE A 452 5.63 16.84 0.59
N PRO A 453 6.56 17.82 0.54
CA PRO A 453 6.56 18.87 -0.49
C PRO A 453 6.74 18.38 -1.93
N THR A 454 7.42 17.23 -2.10
CA THR A 454 7.75 16.66 -3.41
C THR A 454 6.87 15.49 -3.82
N ALA A 455 5.90 15.11 -2.96
CA ALA A 455 5.00 14.01 -3.26
C ALA A 455 4.04 14.36 -4.40
N LYS A 456 3.40 13.33 -4.96
CA LYS A 456 2.31 13.47 -5.92
C LYS A 456 1.18 12.51 -5.55
N GLY A 457 -0.07 12.91 -5.77
CA GLY A 457 -1.22 12.04 -5.57
C GLY A 457 -1.68 11.91 -4.12
N THR A 458 -2.22 10.75 -3.77
CA THR A 458 -2.91 10.52 -2.50
C THR A 458 -1.95 10.49 -1.31
N ILE A 459 -2.37 11.15 -0.24
CA ILE A 459 -1.80 11.10 1.10
C ILE A 459 -2.76 10.35 2.01
N TRP A 460 -2.19 9.47 2.81
CA TRP A 460 -2.90 8.63 3.76
C TRP A 460 -2.63 9.11 5.17
N LEU A 461 -3.67 9.17 5.98
CA LEU A 461 -3.63 9.45 7.40
C LEU A 461 -3.96 8.17 8.17
N GLU A 462 -3.25 7.92 9.25
CA GLU A 462 -3.62 6.89 10.20
C GLU A 462 -3.63 7.44 11.61
N THR A 463 -4.56 6.96 12.42
CA THR A 463 -4.74 7.39 13.80
C THR A 463 -4.85 6.19 14.73
N SER A 464 -4.11 6.21 15.83
CA SER A 464 -4.23 5.22 16.91
C SER A 464 -5.08 5.76 18.06
N GLU A 465 -5.71 4.87 18.82
CA GLU A 465 -6.46 5.25 20.03
C GLU A 465 -5.56 5.93 21.08
N ALA A 466 -4.27 5.59 21.07
CA ALA A 466 -3.23 6.18 21.91
C ALA A 466 -2.76 7.59 21.47
N GLY A 467 -3.45 8.22 20.51
CA GLY A 467 -3.13 9.58 20.06
C GLY A 467 -1.89 9.67 19.19
N ARG A 468 -1.49 8.59 18.51
CA ARG A 468 -0.44 8.64 17.47
C ARG A 468 -1.09 8.84 16.11
N LEU A 469 -0.38 9.56 15.25
CA LEU A 469 -0.78 9.88 13.89
C LEU A 469 0.34 9.50 12.93
N LYS A 470 0.00 8.93 11.77
CA LYS A 470 0.96 8.61 10.71
C LYS A 470 0.45 9.14 9.39
N LEU A 471 1.33 9.81 8.65
CA LEU A 471 1.06 10.28 7.29
C LEU A 471 1.95 9.50 6.32
N ALA A 472 1.40 9.10 5.19
CA ALA A 472 2.06 8.27 4.19
C ALA A 472 1.71 8.73 2.76
N THR A 473 2.63 8.49 1.82
CA THR A 473 2.50 8.88 0.40
C THR A 473 2.25 7.67 -0.49
N GLY A 474 1.69 7.85 -1.69
CA GLY A 474 1.61 6.76 -2.68
C GLY A 474 0.21 6.19 -2.86
N LYS A 475 0.09 5.11 -3.64
CA LYS A 475 -1.24 4.57 -3.97
C LYS A 475 -1.88 3.91 -2.77
N THR A 476 -1.06 3.27 -1.93
CA THR A 476 -1.50 2.71 -0.66
C THR A 476 -0.42 2.85 0.40
N PRO A 477 -0.78 2.95 1.68
CA PRO A 477 0.17 3.05 2.79
C PRO A 477 1.14 1.87 2.87
N TRP A 478 0.75 0.66 2.47
CA TRP A 478 1.58 -0.55 2.59
C TRP A 478 2.45 -0.83 1.37
N GLU A 479 2.42 0.01 0.33
CA GLU A 479 3.50 0.02 -0.67
C GLU A 479 4.85 0.38 -0.01
N HIS A 480 4.81 1.03 1.16
CA HIS A 480 5.99 1.27 1.98
C HIS A 480 6.52 -0.02 2.61
N ARG A 481 7.77 -0.36 2.31
CA ARG A 481 8.46 -1.47 2.98
C ARG A 481 8.49 -1.23 4.49
N ASN A 482 8.19 -2.26 5.29
CA ASN A 482 8.07 -2.20 6.76
C ASN A 482 6.90 -1.36 7.30
N TYR A 483 5.86 -1.16 6.48
CA TYR A 483 4.64 -0.52 6.92
C TYR A 483 3.93 -1.33 8.02
N ASN A 484 3.96 -0.80 9.24
CA ASN A 484 3.19 -1.27 10.36
C ASN A 484 2.03 -0.30 10.62
N PRO A 485 0.77 -0.70 10.41
CA PRO A 485 -0.37 0.16 10.68
C PRO A 485 -0.43 0.48 12.17
N ILE A 486 -0.73 1.73 12.49
CA ILE A 486 -0.85 2.18 13.90
C ILE A 486 -2.29 2.25 14.39
N GLY A 487 -3.27 2.13 13.49
CA GLY A 487 -4.69 2.16 13.82
C GLY A 487 -5.57 2.36 12.60
N LYS A 488 -6.58 3.22 12.72
CA LYS A 488 -7.56 3.49 11.67
C LYS A 488 -6.91 4.27 10.53
N ILE A 489 -7.08 3.76 9.30
CA ILE A 489 -6.55 4.39 8.09
C ILE A 489 -7.66 5.27 7.47
N VAL A 490 -7.30 6.46 7.05
CA VAL A 490 -8.15 7.50 6.46
C VAL A 490 -7.45 8.04 5.22
N ARG A 491 -8.13 8.04 4.08
CA ARG A 491 -7.65 8.73 2.89
C ARG A 491 -7.91 10.23 3.01
N LEU A 492 -6.91 11.04 2.69
CA LEU A 492 -7.07 12.50 2.65
C LEU A 492 -7.61 13.01 1.30
N ASP A 493 -7.98 12.11 0.39
CA ASP A 493 -8.64 12.50 -0.87
C ASP A 493 -10.14 12.68 -0.63
N GLY A 494 -10.54 13.91 -0.33
CA GLY A 494 -11.93 14.34 -0.38
C GLY A 494 -12.35 14.55 -1.83
N HIS A 495 -12.25 13.51 -2.66
CA HIS A 495 -12.40 13.51 -4.13
C HIS A 495 -12.74 14.85 -4.79
N MET A 496 -11.79 15.32 -5.59
CA MET A 496 -12.09 16.34 -6.60
C MET A 496 -13.30 15.92 -7.42
N ILE A 497 -14.17 16.87 -7.74
CA ILE A 497 -15.32 16.66 -8.62
C ILE A 497 -14.84 15.98 -9.90
N THR A 498 -15.17 14.71 -10.12
CA THR A 498 -14.76 13.97 -11.34
C THR A 498 -15.74 14.21 -12.48
N MET A 499 -15.23 14.36 -13.69
CA MET A 499 -16.04 14.48 -14.91
C MET A 499 -15.59 13.42 -15.90
N ASN A 500 -16.36 12.35 -15.97
CA ASN A 500 -16.09 11.18 -16.80
C ASN A 500 -17.07 11.13 -17.97
N VAL A 501 -16.71 10.41 -19.02
CA VAL A 501 -17.61 10.13 -20.15
C VAL A 501 -17.80 8.63 -20.29
N MET A 502 -19.01 8.18 -20.62
CA MET A 502 -19.27 6.77 -20.90
C MET A 502 -18.91 6.45 -22.35
N GLY A 503 -18.07 5.45 -22.57
CA GLY A 503 -17.75 4.95 -23.89
C GLY A 503 -18.93 4.27 -24.58
N PRO A 504 -18.76 3.84 -25.84
CA PRO A 504 -19.75 3.04 -26.53
C PRO A 504 -19.95 1.67 -25.85
N LEU A 505 -21.12 1.08 -26.04
CA LEU A 505 -21.47 -0.25 -25.49
C LEU A 505 -20.58 -1.36 -26.06
N GLU A 506 -20.20 -1.23 -27.33
CA GLU A 506 -19.29 -2.12 -28.05
C GLU A 506 -18.54 -1.35 -29.15
N ILE A 507 -17.26 -1.69 -29.39
CA ILE A 507 -16.45 -1.20 -30.52
C ILE A 507 -16.10 -2.38 -31.43
N GLY A 508 -16.74 -2.46 -32.60
CA GLY A 508 -16.47 -3.56 -33.53
C GLY A 508 -17.07 -4.87 -33.03
N SER A 509 -16.24 -5.83 -32.58
CA SER A 509 -16.71 -7.07 -31.97
C SER A 509 -15.91 -7.43 -30.73
N VAL A 510 -16.59 -7.73 -29.63
CA VAL A 510 -15.93 -8.23 -28.41
C VAL A 510 -15.24 -9.57 -28.62
N HIS A 511 -15.78 -10.44 -29.48
CA HIS A 511 -15.24 -11.78 -29.73
C HIS A 511 -14.11 -11.81 -30.77
N ASP A 512 -14.07 -10.83 -31.67
CA ASP A 512 -13.04 -10.72 -32.71
C ASP A 512 -12.52 -9.27 -32.84
N PRO A 513 -11.86 -8.74 -31.78
CA PRO A 513 -11.50 -7.33 -31.69
C PRO A 513 -10.49 -6.86 -32.74
N GLU A 514 -9.70 -7.78 -33.29
CA GLU A 514 -8.62 -7.49 -34.24
C GLU A 514 -9.03 -7.71 -35.69
N ASN A 515 -10.29 -8.05 -35.96
CA ASN A 515 -10.76 -8.21 -37.33
C ASN A 515 -10.51 -6.91 -38.13
N PRO A 516 -9.80 -6.97 -39.27
CA PRO A 516 -9.49 -5.77 -40.06
C PRO A 516 -10.72 -4.94 -40.45
N LYS A 517 -11.91 -5.56 -40.55
CA LYS A 517 -13.17 -4.85 -40.84
C LYS A 517 -13.57 -3.82 -39.77
N TYR A 518 -13.06 -3.96 -38.54
CA TYR A 518 -13.34 -3.04 -37.42
C TYR A 518 -12.25 -1.99 -37.21
N LYS A 519 -11.23 -1.94 -38.08
CA LYS A 519 -10.13 -0.98 -37.96
C LYS A 519 -10.63 0.46 -37.91
N ASP A 520 -11.61 0.81 -38.73
CA ASP A 520 -12.17 2.16 -38.76
C ASP A 520 -12.97 2.49 -37.49
N ALA A 521 -13.68 1.52 -36.91
CA ALA A 521 -14.37 1.70 -35.63
C ALA A 521 -13.37 2.01 -34.51
N TRP A 522 -12.25 1.28 -34.45
CA TRP A 522 -11.18 1.56 -33.49
C TRP A 522 -10.47 2.88 -33.73
N ASN A 523 -10.24 3.28 -34.99
CA ASN A 523 -9.66 4.58 -35.33
C ASN A 523 -10.59 5.74 -34.93
N ASN A 524 -11.90 5.59 -35.16
CA ASN A 524 -12.90 6.57 -34.74
C ASN A 524 -12.90 6.71 -33.22
N TYR A 525 -12.84 5.59 -32.50
CA TYR A 525 -12.74 5.59 -31.04
C TYR A 525 -11.46 6.30 -30.55
N ASP A 526 -10.29 6.08 -31.18
CA ASP A 526 -9.06 6.82 -30.83
C ASP A 526 -9.25 8.34 -31.01
N GLY A 527 -9.92 8.77 -32.09
CA GLY A 527 -10.26 10.17 -32.33
C GLY A 527 -11.25 10.76 -31.32
N GLU A 528 -12.21 9.97 -30.85
CA GLU A 528 -13.11 10.37 -29.76
C GLU A 528 -12.37 10.52 -28.43
N LEU A 529 -11.51 9.56 -28.08
CA LEU A 529 -10.68 9.62 -26.88
C LEU A 529 -9.77 10.86 -26.87
N ALA A 530 -9.12 11.17 -27.99
CA ALA A 530 -8.29 12.37 -28.11
C ALA A 530 -9.11 13.66 -27.89
N ARG A 531 -10.35 13.73 -28.41
CA ARG A 531 -11.26 14.86 -28.21
C ARG A 531 -11.76 14.94 -26.76
N ALA A 532 -12.13 13.81 -26.15
CA ALA A 532 -12.53 13.75 -24.75
C ALA A 532 -11.40 14.22 -23.82
N LYS A 533 -10.15 13.83 -24.12
CA LYS A 533 -8.98 14.32 -23.40
C LYS A 533 -8.80 15.83 -23.54
N LYS A 534 -9.02 16.38 -24.74
CA LYS A 534 -8.95 17.83 -25.00
C LYS A 534 -10.00 18.62 -24.20
N LEU A 535 -11.16 18.02 -23.94
CA LEU A 535 -12.19 18.57 -23.04
C LEU A 535 -11.83 18.41 -21.55
N SER A 536 -10.68 17.83 -21.23
CA SER A 536 -10.23 17.55 -19.86
C SER A 536 -11.11 16.56 -19.10
N ALA A 537 -11.76 15.63 -19.81
CA ALA A 537 -12.37 14.46 -19.17
C ALA A 537 -11.32 13.68 -18.36
N ASP A 538 -11.71 13.18 -17.19
CA ASP A 538 -10.80 12.45 -16.30
C ASP A 538 -10.66 11.00 -16.71
N ALA A 539 -11.79 10.35 -16.98
CA ALA A 539 -11.86 8.93 -17.26
C ALA A 539 -12.94 8.61 -18.30
N VAL A 540 -12.78 7.43 -18.91
CA VAL A 540 -13.80 6.81 -19.75
C VAL A 540 -14.34 5.58 -19.04
N SER A 541 -15.66 5.54 -18.85
CA SER A 541 -16.35 4.40 -18.27
C SER A 541 -16.84 3.45 -19.36
N THR A 542 -16.61 2.15 -19.22
CA THR A 542 -17.00 1.15 -20.23
C THR A 542 -17.41 -0.17 -19.58
N ASP A 543 -18.40 -0.83 -20.16
CA ASP A 543 -18.87 -2.14 -19.73
C ASP A 543 -17.91 -3.28 -20.05
N VAL A 544 -17.59 -4.07 -19.02
CA VAL A 544 -16.91 -5.36 -19.08
C VAL A 544 -17.97 -6.44 -18.92
N TRP A 545 -18.54 -6.87 -20.06
CA TRP A 545 -19.70 -7.76 -20.12
C TRP A 545 -19.34 -9.17 -19.67
N TRP A 546 -20.01 -9.67 -18.62
CA TRP A 546 -19.77 -11.02 -18.10
C TRP A 546 -19.94 -12.10 -19.18
N GLY A 547 -21.01 -12.00 -19.97
CA GLY A 547 -21.29 -12.90 -21.10
C GLY A 547 -20.17 -12.98 -22.13
N ALA A 548 -19.46 -11.89 -22.34
CA ALA A 548 -18.38 -11.83 -23.30
C ALA A 548 -17.03 -12.27 -22.72
N VAL A 549 -16.76 -11.94 -21.45
CA VAL A 549 -15.50 -12.33 -20.81
C VAL A 549 -15.48 -13.78 -20.35
N GLU A 550 -16.62 -14.41 -20.02
CA GLU A 550 -16.69 -15.80 -19.55
C GLU A 550 -17.69 -16.64 -20.38
N PRO A 551 -17.47 -16.81 -21.70
CA PRO A 551 -18.40 -17.54 -22.57
C PRO A 551 -18.54 -19.02 -22.18
N LYS A 552 -17.55 -19.57 -21.47
CA LYS A 552 -17.58 -20.91 -20.87
C LYS A 552 -17.14 -20.81 -19.40
N PRO A 553 -17.67 -21.65 -18.50
CA PRO A 553 -17.34 -21.58 -17.08
C PRO A 553 -15.82 -21.67 -16.85
N GLY A 554 -15.25 -20.67 -16.17
CA GLY A 554 -13.83 -20.59 -15.85
C GLY A 554 -12.89 -20.27 -17.01
N GLN A 555 -13.39 -20.00 -18.22
CA GLN A 555 -12.57 -19.66 -19.39
C GLN A 555 -12.71 -18.17 -19.73
N PHE A 556 -11.83 -17.36 -19.13
CA PHE A 556 -11.88 -15.91 -19.28
C PHE A 556 -11.16 -15.40 -20.54
N GLN A 557 -11.76 -14.40 -21.19
CA GLN A 557 -11.23 -13.76 -22.39
C GLN A 557 -11.26 -12.23 -22.23
N PHE A 558 -10.07 -11.62 -22.10
CA PHE A 558 -9.95 -10.18 -21.85
C PHE A 558 -9.33 -9.38 -23.01
N LYS A 559 -9.02 -10.04 -24.15
CA LYS A 559 -8.27 -9.41 -25.26
C LYS A 559 -8.90 -8.12 -25.80
N TYR A 560 -10.22 -8.11 -25.98
CA TYR A 560 -10.96 -6.90 -26.39
C TYR A 560 -10.74 -5.75 -25.38
N TYR A 561 -10.86 -6.06 -24.09
CA TYR A 561 -10.70 -5.10 -23.00
C TYR A 561 -9.24 -4.67 -22.81
N ASP A 562 -8.27 -5.50 -23.18
CA ASP A 562 -6.88 -5.10 -23.25
C ASP A 562 -6.64 -4.00 -24.26
N ILE A 563 -7.18 -4.16 -25.47
CA ILE A 563 -7.08 -3.16 -26.54
C ILE A 563 -7.78 -1.87 -26.12
N LEU A 564 -9.03 -1.98 -25.67
CA LEU A 564 -9.85 -0.86 -25.22
C LEU A 564 -9.14 -0.04 -24.12
N SER A 565 -8.72 -0.70 -23.03
CA SER A 565 -8.10 -0.01 -21.90
C SER A 565 -6.73 0.58 -22.26
N SER A 566 -5.98 -0.05 -23.16
CA SER A 566 -4.67 0.47 -23.61
C SER A 566 -4.84 1.71 -24.48
N LYS A 567 -5.87 1.76 -25.34
CA LYS A 567 -6.21 2.96 -26.13
C LYS A 567 -6.60 4.13 -25.23
N ILE A 568 -7.49 3.92 -24.25
CA ILE A 568 -7.84 4.94 -23.24
C ILE A 568 -6.58 5.49 -22.55
N ALA A 569 -5.72 4.59 -22.05
CA ALA A 569 -4.50 4.97 -21.35
C ALA A 569 -3.51 5.74 -22.25
N SER A 570 -3.39 5.36 -23.53
CA SER A 570 -2.48 6.01 -24.48
C SER A 570 -2.83 7.48 -24.73
N GLN A 571 -4.10 7.86 -24.54
CA GLN A 571 -4.58 9.25 -24.64
C GLN A 571 -4.46 10.01 -23.31
N GLY A 572 -3.92 9.39 -22.26
CA GLY A 572 -3.77 10.00 -20.94
C GLY A 572 -5.09 10.16 -20.18
N LEU A 573 -6.11 9.37 -20.54
CA LEU A 573 -7.36 9.22 -19.80
C LEU A 573 -7.26 8.04 -18.81
N LYS A 574 -8.04 8.09 -17.73
CA LYS A 574 -8.24 6.94 -16.84
C LYS A 574 -9.37 6.04 -17.34
N TRP A 575 -9.44 4.83 -16.81
CA TRP A 575 -10.46 3.84 -17.13
C TRP A 575 -11.37 3.59 -15.93
N VAL A 576 -12.68 3.54 -16.16
CA VAL A 576 -13.69 3.10 -15.18
C VAL A 576 -14.40 1.85 -15.73
N PRO A 577 -13.82 0.65 -15.54
CA PRO A 577 -14.49 -0.61 -15.90
C PRO A 577 -15.77 -0.80 -15.09
N ILE A 578 -16.88 -1.08 -15.77
CA ILE A 578 -18.12 -1.57 -15.15
C ILE A 578 -18.09 -3.10 -15.28
N LEU A 579 -18.07 -3.83 -14.18
CA LEU A 579 -18.19 -5.29 -14.20
C LEU A 579 -19.68 -5.63 -14.38
N SER A 580 -20.07 -5.77 -15.65
CA SER A 580 -21.46 -5.86 -16.08
C SER A 580 -21.91 -7.31 -15.98
N LEU A 581 -22.40 -7.65 -14.79
CA LEU A 581 -23.01 -8.94 -14.43
C LEU A 581 -24.46 -9.08 -14.96
N HIS A 582 -24.89 -8.16 -15.82
CA HIS A 582 -26.21 -8.10 -16.44
C HIS A 582 -26.08 -8.17 -17.98
N GLU A 583 -27.20 -8.42 -18.65
CA GLU A 583 -27.31 -8.40 -20.12
C GLU A 583 -27.29 -6.95 -20.66
N CYS A 584 -26.56 -6.75 -21.75
CA CYS A 584 -26.72 -5.58 -22.62
C CYS A 584 -27.81 -5.87 -23.63
N GLY A 585 -28.80 -4.99 -23.79
CA GLY A 585 -29.91 -5.18 -24.70
C GLY A 585 -31.26 -5.07 -23.99
N GLY A 586 -32.28 -4.59 -24.71
CA GLY A 586 -33.65 -4.47 -24.18
C GLY A 586 -33.89 -3.28 -23.23
N ASN A 587 -32.85 -2.60 -22.76
CA ASN A 587 -32.96 -1.36 -22.00
C ASN A 587 -32.96 -0.11 -22.88
N VAL A 588 -33.42 1.01 -22.33
CA VAL A 588 -33.45 2.31 -23.02
C VAL A 588 -32.02 2.73 -23.38
N GLY A 589 -31.77 2.93 -24.67
CA GLY A 589 -30.47 3.40 -25.17
C GLY A 589 -29.45 2.30 -25.46
N ASP A 590 -29.83 1.02 -25.36
CA ASP A 590 -28.99 -0.10 -25.77
C ASP A 590 -29.03 -0.29 -27.30
N THR A 591 -27.84 -0.43 -27.88
CA THR A 591 -27.63 -0.67 -29.32
C THR A 591 -26.84 -1.95 -29.61
N ALA A 592 -26.36 -2.61 -28.55
CA ALA A 592 -25.69 -3.91 -28.58
C ALA A 592 -26.57 -4.95 -27.86
N ASN A 593 -26.27 -6.23 -28.12
CA ASN A 593 -26.93 -7.35 -27.44
C ASN A 593 -25.88 -8.33 -26.93
N VAL A 594 -25.67 -8.36 -25.62
CA VAL A 594 -24.70 -9.24 -24.94
C VAL A 594 -25.40 -9.86 -23.72
N PRO A 595 -25.92 -11.10 -23.83
CA PRO A 595 -26.56 -11.78 -22.69
C PRO A 595 -25.53 -12.11 -21.61
N ILE A 596 -25.97 -12.37 -20.37
CA ILE A 596 -25.09 -13.02 -19.38
C ILE A 596 -24.74 -14.45 -19.83
N PRO A 597 -23.69 -15.10 -19.27
CA PRO A 597 -23.29 -16.41 -19.76
C PRO A 597 -24.39 -17.47 -19.60
N MET A 598 -24.88 -18.01 -20.71
CA MET A 598 -26.04 -18.93 -20.72
C MET A 598 -25.88 -20.17 -19.83
N TRP A 599 -24.64 -20.61 -19.59
CA TRP A 599 -24.34 -21.76 -18.73
C TRP A 599 -24.71 -21.51 -17.26
N ILE A 600 -24.88 -20.26 -16.82
CA ILE A 600 -25.20 -19.92 -15.42
C ILE A 600 -26.54 -20.51 -15.00
N TRP A 601 -27.53 -20.53 -15.89
CA TRP A 601 -28.89 -20.99 -15.56
C TRP A 601 -28.91 -22.45 -15.13
N SER A 602 -28.19 -23.32 -15.85
CA SER A 602 -28.06 -24.73 -15.47
C SER A 602 -27.29 -24.92 -14.16
N LYS A 603 -26.30 -24.06 -13.87
CA LYS A 603 -25.56 -24.10 -12.60
C LYS A 603 -26.43 -23.67 -11.42
N LEU A 604 -27.22 -22.61 -11.59
CA LEU A 604 -28.15 -22.14 -10.56
C LEU A 604 -29.26 -23.17 -10.32
N GLN A 605 -29.90 -23.67 -11.36
CA GLN A 605 -30.91 -24.74 -11.27
C GLN A 605 -30.38 -25.92 -10.43
N SER A 606 -29.18 -26.41 -10.78
CA SER A 606 -28.54 -27.53 -10.08
C SER A 606 -28.21 -27.17 -8.62
N SER A 607 -27.69 -25.97 -8.37
CA SER A 607 -27.28 -25.56 -7.02
C SER A 607 -28.45 -25.25 -6.10
N ILE A 608 -29.57 -24.80 -6.65
CA ILE A 608 -30.83 -24.59 -5.92
C ILE A 608 -31.51 -25.94 -5.64
N GLY A 609 -31.25 -26.96 -6.46
CA GLY A 609 -31.91 -28.26 -6.38
C GLY A 609 -33.32 -28.25 -6.98
N SER A 610 -33.57 -27.36 -7.95
CA SER A 610 -34.88 -27.22 -8.61
C SER A 610 -34.91 -27.96 -9.95
N SER A 611 -36.07 -28.52 -10.31
CA SER A 611 -36.31 -29.02 -11.67
C SER A 611 -36.69 -27.91 -12.64
N ASN A 612 -37.06 -26.72 -12.16
CA ASN A 612 -37.39 -25.56 -12.96
C ASN A 612 -36.11 -24.91 -13.55
N PRO A 613 -35.94 -24.85 -14.89
CA PRO A 613 -34.76 -24.23 -15.51
C PRO A 613 -34.64 -22.73 -15.24
N ASP A 614 -35.74 -22.07 -14.85
CA ASP A 614 -35.79 -20.64 -14.55
C ASP A 614 -35.71 -20.35 -13.04
N ALA A 615 -35.36 -21.34 -12.20
CA ALA A 615 -35.32 -21.17 -10.73
C ALA A 615 -34.37 -20.07 -10.24
N GLY A 616 -33.38 -19.67 -11.04
CA GLY A 616 -32.46 -18.58 -10.74
C GLY A 616 -32.85 -17.22 -11.33
N LYS A 617 -34.02 -17.10 -11.96
CA LYS A 617 -34.51 -15.90 -12.64
C LYS A 617 -35.61 -15.22 -11.86
N PHE A 618 -35.68 -13.89 -11.94
CA PHE A 618 -36.82 -13.14 -11.42
C PHE A 618 -38.10 -13.60 -12.10
N LYS A 619 -39.21 -13.59 -11.34
CA LYS A 619 -40.54 -13.85 -11.87
C LYS A 619 -41.51 -12.75 -11.43
N SER A 620 -42.21 -12.19 -12.40
CA SER A 620 -43.10 -11.06 -12.19
C SER A 620 -44.51 -11.47 -11.76
N GLU A 621 -45.31 -10.48 -11.34
CA GLU A 621 -46.74 -10.62 -11.10
C GLU A 621 -47.53 -11.07 -12.34
N GLN A 622 -47.00 -10.85 -13.55
CA GLN A 622 -47.58 -11.30 -14.81
C GLN A 622 -47.20 -12.76 -15.12
N GLY A 623 -46.32 -13.37 -14.31
CA GLY A 623 -45.82 -14.73 -14.49
C GLY A 623 -44.63 -14.86 -15.44
N ASN A 624 -44.16 -13.75 -16.01
CA ASN A 624 -43.01 -13.72 -16.92
C ASN A 624 -41.70 -13.81 -16.13
N VAL A 625 -40.64 -14.29 -16.79
CA VAL A 625 -39.30 -14.40 -16.20
C VAL A 625 -38.31 -13.45 -16.86
N SER A 626 -37.44 -12.83 -16.08
CA SER A 626 -36.37 -11.97 -16.59
C SER A 626 -35.03 -12.72 -16.61
N SER A 627 -34.34 -12.70 -17.76
CA SER A 627 -33.01 -13.32 -17.91
C SER A 627 -31.87 -12.28 -17.89
N GLU A 628 -32.17 -11.01 -17.65
CA GLU A 628 -31.20 -9.94 -17.73
C GLU A 628 -30.18 -9.99 -16.58
N TYR A 629 -30.61 -10.46 -15.41
CA TYR A 629 -29.80 -10.59 -14.21
C TYR A 629 -30.29 -11.75 -13.34
N VAL A 630 -29.42 -12.30 -12.50
CA VAL A 630 -29.79 -13.39 -11.59
C VAL A 630 -30.68 -12.87 -10.46
N ASP A 631 -31.71 -13.65 -10.11
CA ASP A 631 -32.62 -13.37 -9.00
C ASP A 631 -31.85 -13.05 -7.70
N PHE A 632 -32.23 -11.99 -6.99
CA PHE A 632 -31.66 -11.61 -5.70
C PHE A 632 -31.80 -12.72 -4.64
N TRP A 633 -32.87 -13.51 -4.65
CA TRP A 633 -33.00 -14.64 -3.74
C TRP A 633 -32.10 -15.83 -4.12
N ALA A 634 -31.53 -15.83 -5.34
CA ALA A 634 -30.52 -16.78 -5.80
C ALA A 634 -29.07 -16.28 -5.58
N THR A 635 -28.85 -15.09 -5.02
CA THR A 635 -27.51 -14.46 -4.86
C THR A 635 -26.47 -15.40 -4.24
N LYS A 636 -26.84 -16.13 -3.18
CA LYS A 636 -25.94 -17.08 -2.50
C LYS A 636 -25.36 -18.15 -3.43
N HIS A 637 -26.11 -18.54 -4.47
CA HIS A 637 -25.71 -19.50 -5.48
C HIS A 637 -24.88 -18.86 -6.61
N ALA A 638 -25.11 -17.58 -6.90
CA ALA A 638 -24.39 -16.82 -7.92
C ALA A 638 -23.03 -16.26 -7.44
N LEU A 639 -22.90 -15.96 -6.15
CA LEU A 639 -21.72 -15.34 -5.55
C LEU A 639 -20.38 -16.02 -5.90
N PRO A 640 -20.25 -17.36 -5.91
CA PRO A 640 -19.01 -18.01 -6.31
C PRO A 640 -18.59 -17.65 -7.74
N PHE A 641 -19.54 -17.52 -8.67
CA PHE A 641 -19.28 -17.16 -10.06
C PHE A 641 -18.92 -15.68 -10.18
N TYR A 642 -19.67 -14.80 -9.51
CA TYR A 642 -19.33 -13.36 -9.45
C TYR A 642 -17.94 -13.13 -8.87
N ARG A 643 -17.59 -13.83 -7.78
CA ARG A 643 -16.26 -13.75 -7.18
C ARG A 643 -15.16 -14.21 -8.12
N ASN A 644 -15.44 -15.21 -8.96
CA ASN A 644 -14.51 -15.68 -9.99
C ASN A 644 -14.26 -14.58 -11.04
N VAL A 645 -15.33 -13.94 -11.53
CA VAL A 645 -15.22 -12.78 -12.44
C VAL A 645 -14.36 -11.69 -11.82
N PHE A 646 -14.61 -11.33 -10.56
CA PHE A 646 -13.83 -10.29 -9.86
C PHE A 646 -12.35 -10.67 -9.74
N THR A 647 -12.09 -11.93 -9.35
CA THR A 647 -10.73 -12.44 -9.14
C THR A 647 -9.94 -12.47 -10.43
N GLU A 648 -10.52 -13.00 -11.50
CA GLU A 648 -9.87 -13.10 -12.81
C GLU A 648 -9.69 -11.74 -13.46
N PHE A 649 -10.65 -10.82 -13.29
CA PHE A 649 -10.47 -9.42 -13.68
C PHE A 649 -9.28 -8.78 -12.96
N GLN A 650 -9.14 -8.94 -11.64
CA GLN A 650 -8.00 -8.42 -10.90
C GLN A 650 -6.68 -9.05 -11.35
N ASN A 651 -6.64 -10.38 -11.48
CA ASN A 651 -5.43 -11.10 -11.87
C ASN A 651 -4.92 -10.61 -13.23
N HIS A 652 -5.83 -10.46 -14.19
CA HIS A 652 -5.49 -10.02 -15.54
C HIS A 652 -5.06 -8.54 -15.58
N PHE A 653 -5.79 -7.66 -14.89
CA PHE A 653 -5.59 -6.21 -14.97
C PHE A 653 -4.78 -5.60 -13.83
N ALA A 654 -4.16 -6.40 -12.95
CA ALA A 654 -3.33 -5.91 -11.84
C ALA A 654 -2.27 -4.88 -12.29
N GLY A 655 -1.62 -5.12 -13.43
CA GLY A 655 -0.63 -4.21 -14.02
C GLY A 655 -1.22 -2.87 -14.51
N LYS A 656 -2.53 -2.80 -14.74
CA LYS A 656 -3.28 -1.61 -15.15
C LYS A 656 -3.94 -0.86 -13.99
N ALA A 657 -3.75 -1.30 -12.74
CA ALA A 657 -4.23 -0.57 -11.55
C ALA A 657 -3.99 0.97 -11.59
N PRO A 658 -2.80 1.49 -11.98
CA PRO A 658 -2.59 2.95 -12.01
C PRO A 658 -3.44 3.73 -13.01
N ILE A 659 -4.04 3.08 -14.02
CA ILE A 659 -4.95 3.75 -14.97
C ILE A 659 -6.42 3.59 -14.61
N ILE A 660 -6.76 2.70 -13.68
CA ILE A 660 -8.15 2.49 -13.24
C ILE A 660 -8.50 3.57 -12.20
N ALA A 661 -9.50 4.39 -12.49
CA ALA A 661 -9.98 5.43 -11.58
C ALA A 661 -10.96 4.87 -10.54
N GLU A 662 -11.79 3.92 -10.94
CA GLU A 662 -12.85 3.30 -10.15
C GLU A 662 -13.27 1.99 -10.82
N ILE A 663 -13.78 1.02 -10.07
CA ILE A 663 -14.38 -0.21 -10.61
C ILE A 663 -15.86 -0.19 -10.28
N ASN A 664 -16.74 -0.05 -11.27
CA ASN A 664 -18.18 -0.14 -11.05
C ASN A 664 -18.61 -1.61 -11.00
N VAL A 665 -19.48 -1.96 -10.06
CA VAL A 665 -20.01 -3.31 -9.89
C VAL A 665 -21.51 -3.28 -10.18
N SER A 666 -21.93 -4.06 -11.18
CA SER A 666 -23.33 -4.28 -11.51
C SER A 666 -24.07 -4.97 -10.38
N LEU A 667 -25.27 -4.49 -10.03
CA LEU A 667 -26.08 -5.05 -8.93
C LEU A 667 -27.51 -5.46 -9.34
N GLY A 668 -27.79 -5.49 -10.64
CA GLY A 668 -29.12 -5.79 -11.15
C GLY A 668 -29.25 -5.46 -12.63
N PRO A 669 -30.50 -5.41 -13.16
CA PRO A 669 -30.78 -5.02 -14.54
C PRO A 669 -30.20 -3.63 -14.84
N ALA A 670 -29.67 -3.44 -16.07
CA ALA A 670 -28.90 -2.29 -16.50
C ALA A 670 -27.70 -1.92 -15.59
N GLY A 671 -27.27 -2.84 -14.73
CA GLY A 671 -26.22 -2.63 -13.73
C GLY A 671 -26.69 -1.97 -12.44
N GLU A 672 -27.97 -1.66 -12.32
CA GLU A 672 -28.54 -0.87 -11.24
C GLU A 672 -29.06 -1.75 -10.10
N LEU A 673 -28.92 -1.29 -8.85
CA LEU A 673 -29.47 -1.95 -7.69
C LEU A 673 -31.00 -1.74 -7.62
N ARG A 674 -31.74 -2.55 -8.39
CA ARG A 674 -33.21 -2.57 -8.46
C ARG A 674 -33.75 -3.91 -8.94
N TYR A 675 -35.03 -4.15 -8.72
CA TYR A 675 -35.74 -5.21 -9.43
C TYR A 675 -36.00 -4.82 -10.90
N PRO A 676 -36.18 -5.79 -11.82
CA PRO A 676 -36.54 -5.52 -13.21
C PRO A 676 -38.03 -5.13 -13.35
N SER A 677 -38.49 -4.12 -12.60
CA SER A 677 -39.92 -3.80 -12.49
C SER A 677 -40.50 -3.04 -13.68
N TYR A 678 -39.68 -2.55 -14.60
CA TYR A 678 -40.10 -1.80 -15.78
C TYR A 678 -39.35 -2.25 -17.05
N ASN A 679 -38.95 -3.53 -17.06
CA ASN A 679 -38.19 -4.15 -18.16
C ASN A 679 -39.15 -4.82 -19.16
N TYR A 680 -38.63 -5.07 -20.37
CA TYR A 680 -39.41 -5.49 -21.53
C TYR A 680 -40.04 -6.90 -21.42
N HIS A 681 -39.61 -7.72 -20.44
CA HIS A 681 -40.22 -9.05 -20.23
C HIS A 681 -41.67 -8.95 -19.71
N ASP A 682 -42.08 -7.79 -19.20
CA ASP A 682 -43.44 -7.51 -18.76
C ASP A 682 -44.12 -6.48 -19.68
N GLN A 683 -45.43 -6.66 -19.90
CA GLN A 683 -46.21 -5.74 -20.73
C GLN A 683 -46.79 -4.61 -19.88
N GLY A 684 -46.75 -3.38 -20.40
CA GLY A 684 -47.35 -2.22 -19.71
C GLY A 684 -46.70 -1.85 -18.38
N SER A 685 -45.48 -2.33 -18.11
CA SER A 685 -44.72 -2.06 -16.88
C SER A 685 -43.73 -0.88 -17.01
N GLY A 686 -43.50 -0.41 -18.23
CA GLY A 686 -42.56 0.68 -18.53
C GLY A 686 -42.97 2.03 -17.95
N TRP A 687 -42.14 3.05 -18.20
CA TRP A 687 -42.44 4.44 -17.88
C TRP A 687 -43.77 4.90 -18.50
N PRO A 688 -44.63 5.68 -17.80
CA PRO A 688 -44.57 6.06 -16.38
C PRO A 688 -45.56 5.23 -15.54
N THR A 689 -45.57 3.90 -15.61
CA THR A 689 -46.50 3.06 -14.83
C THR A 689 -45.99 2.74 -13.43
N ARG A 690 -46.75 2.02 -12.60
CA ARG A 690 -46.26 1.53 -11.30
C ARG A 690 -45.16 0.45 -11.43
N GLY A 691 -44.93 -0.07 -12.63
CA GLY A 691 -44.12 -1.27 -12.84
C GLY A 691 -44.78 -2.54 -12.32
N ALA A 692 -44.08 -3.66 -12.48
CA ALA A 692 -44.51 -4.99 -12.06
C ALA A 692 -43.67 -5.46 -10.86
N LEU A 693 -44.32 -6.05 -9.85
CA LEU A 693 -43.66 -6.71 -8.73
C LEU A 693 -42.92 -7.98 -9.22
N GLN A 694 -41.70 -8.20 -8.73
CA GLN A 694 -40.81 -9.30 -9.18
C GLN A 694 -40.63 -10.42 -8.14
N ALA A 695 -41.56 -10.51 -7.19
CA ALA A 695 -41.47 -11.36 -5.99
C ALA A 695 -42.08 -12.76 -6.17
N TYR A 696 -42.28 -13.26 -7.40
CA TYR A 696 -43.12 -14.45 -7.64
C TYR A 696 -42.32 -15.73 -7.93
N SER A 697 -40.99 -15.68 -7.90
CA SER A 697 -40.15 -16.87 -8.03
C SER A 697 -40.30 -17.77 -6.79
N ASP A 698 -39.97 -19.06 -6.93
CA ASP A 698 -40.11 -20.01 -5.82
C ASP A 698 -39.22 -19.59 -4.62
N LEU A 699 -38.01 -19.10 -4.91
CA LEU A 699 -37.08 -18.57 -3.91
C LEU A 699 -37.62 -17.31 -3.22
N ALA A 700 -38.27 -16.41 -3.96
CA ALA A 700 -38.89 -15.21 -3.40
C ALA A 700 -40.02 -15.58 -2.42
N ARG A 701 -40.90 -16.51 -2.81
CA ARG A 701 -42.00 -16.99 -1.96
C ARG A 701 -41.49 -17.66 -0.68
N GLU A 702 -40.45 -18.49 -0.80
CA GLU A 702 -39.80 -19.13 0.36
C GLU A 702 -39.17 -18.08 1.29
N SER A 703 -38.50 -17.08 0.73
CA SER A 703 -37.91 -15.99 1.50
C SER A 703 -38.96 -15.14 2.22
N LEU A 704 -40.08 -14.80 1.57
CA LEU A 704 -41.19 -14.07 2.20
C LEU A 704 -41.79 -14.87 3.36
N LYS A 705 -41.98 -16.17 3.16
CA LYS A 705 -42.45 -17.09 4.22
C LYS A 705 -41.49 -17.10 5.41
N THR A 706 -40.19 -17.17 5.15
CA THR A 706 -39.16 -17.15 6.18
C THR A 706 -39.20 -15.84 6.96
N PHE A 707 -39.21 -14.70 6.27
CA PHE A 707 -39.29 -13.37 6.89
C PHE A 707 -40.53 -13.22 7.78
N ALA A 708 -41.69 -13.67 7.30
CA ALA A 708 -42.95 -13.57 8.05
C ALA A 708 -42.92 -14.43 9.33
N ILE A 709 -42.41 -15.66 9.24
CA ILE A 709 -42.26 -16.55 10.41
C ILE A 709 -41.24 -15.99 11.39
N GLU A 710 -40.09 -15.49 10.93
CA GLU A 710 -39.08 -14.87 11.80
C GLU A 710 -39.64 -13.65 12.55
N LYS A 711 -40.48 -12.85 11.89
CA LYS A 711 -41.08 -11.65 12.48
C LYS A 711 -42.16 -11.98 13.52
N TYR A 712 -43.00 -12.98 13.26
CA TYR A 712 -44.20 -13.27 14.07
C TYR A 712 -44.09 -14.53 14.95
N GLY A 713 -43.03 -15.32 14.80
CA GLY A 713 -42.77 -16.54 15.55
C GLY A 713 -43.38 -17.81 14.95
N SER A 714 -44.46 -17.73 14.18
CA SER A 714 -45.04 -18.86 13.45
C SER A 714 -45.81 -18.43 12.19
N GLU A 715 -46.14 -19.40 11.33
CA GLU A 715 -46.94 -19.15 10.12
C GLU A 715 -48.37 -18.70 10.47
N GLU A 716 -48.98 -19.29 11.51
CA GLU A 716 -50.31 -18.93 12.00
C GLU A 716 -50.35 -17.50 12.53
N ALA A 717 -49.34 -17.10 13.30
CA ALA A 717 -49.23 -15.75 13.84
C ALA A 717 -49.06 -14.70 12.73
N ALA A 718 -48.24 -15.00 11.71
CA ALA A 718 -48.08 -14.13 10.55
C ALA A 718 -49.40 -13.97 9.76
N LYS A 719 -50.10 -15.08 9.49
CA LYS A 719 -51.42 -15.07 8.84
C LYS A 719 -52.43 -14.26 9.63
N GLN A 720 -52.48 -14.43 10.94
CA GLN A 720 -53.35 -13.66 11.82
C GLN A 720 -53.02 -12.16 11.75
N ALA A 721 -51.74 -11.79 11.79
CA ALA A 721 -51.30 -10.40 11.70
C ALA A 721 -51.65 -9.74 10.35
N TRP A 722 -51.72 -10.52 9.26
CA TRP A 722 -52.08 -10.04 7.93
C TRP A 722 -53.59 -9.99 7.66
N GLY A 723 -54.40 -10.48 8.60
CA GLY A 723 -55.85 -10.45 8.54
C GLY A 723 -56.46 -11.34 7.45
N GLU A 724 -57.78 -11.40 7.36
CA GLU A 724 -58.47 -12.36 6.48
C GLU A 724 -58.15 -12.18 4.98
N LYS A 725 -57.93 -10.93 4.54
CA LYS A 725 -57.68 -10.62 3.12
C LYS A 725 -56.34 -11.18 2.62
N TYR A 726 -55.27 -11.06 3.41
CA TYR A 726 -53.91 -11.42 3.01
C TYR A 726 -53.31 -12.59 3.81
N GLY A 727 -53.95 -13.00 4.90
CA GLY A 727 -53.53 -14.07 5.80
C GLY A 727 -54.02 -15.47 5.42
N THR A 728 -54.63 -15.68 4.25
CA THR A 728 -55.01 -17.04 3.80
C THR A 728 -53.80 -17.91 3.49
N ALA A 729 -52.71 -17.31 2.99
CA ALA A 729 -51.42 -17.94 2.71
C ALA A 729 -50.32 -16.90 2.82
N ILE A 730 -49.09 -17.32 3.17
CA ILE A 730 -47.94 -16.40 3.12
C ILE A 730 -47.41 -16.35 1.69
N GLU A 731 -47.92 -15.40 0.92
CA GLU A 731 -47.64 -15.27 -0.51
C GLU A 731 -47.56 -13.78 -0.92
N PRO A 732 -46.86 -13.46 -2.04
CA PRO A 732 -46.98 -12.16 -2.70
C PRO A 732 -48.44 -11.86 -3.11
N PRO A 733 -48.78 -10.59 -3.39
CA PRO A 733 -50.17 -10.22 -3.65
C PRO A 733 -50.65 -10.93 -4.93
N LYS A 734 -51.75 -11.68 -4.82
CA LYS A 734 -52.32 -12.44 -5.96
C LYS A 734 -52.82 -11.52 -7.08
N ASN A 735 -53.41 -10.38 -6.71
CA ASN A 735 -53.79 -9.32 -7.63
C ASN A 735 -53.06 -8.04 -7.22
N ALA A 736 -51.92 -7.79 -7.88
CA ALA A 736 -51.11 -6.60 -7.62
C ALA A 736 -51.86 -5.31 -7.98
N GLU A 737 -52.70 -5.34 -9.03
CA GLU A 737 -53.47 -4.16 -9.46
C GLU A 737 -54.45 -3.72 -8.36
N ASP A 738 -55.25 -4.65 -7.84
CA ASP A 738 -56.18 -4.36 -6.73
C ASP A 738 -55.42 -3.94 -5.47
N PHE A 739 -54.27 -4.57 -5.18
CA PHE A 739 -53.43 -4.27 -4.02
C PHE A 739 -52.89 -2.82 -4.03
N TYR A 740 -52.52 -2.31 -5.22
CA TYR A 740 -52.13 -0.92 -5.39
C TYR A 740 -53.34 0.02 -5.42
N ALA A 741 -54.41 -0.33 -6.15
CA ALA A 741 -55.59 0.50 -6.32
C ALA A 741 -56.35 0.73 -5.00
N SER A 742 -56.43 -0.27 -4.13
CA SER A 742 -57.07 -0.16 -2.81
C SER A 742 -56.25 0.65 -1.80
N GLY A 743 -54.96 0.88 -2.06
CA GLY A 743 -54.03 1.47 -1.10
C GLY A 743 -53.49 0.47 -0.06
N ASP A 744 -53.81 -0.82 -0.17
CA ASP A 744 -53.41 -1.82 0.84
C ASP A 744 -51.90 -1.96 0.96
N TYR A 745 -51.17 -1.71 -0.13
CA TYR A 745 -49.70 -1.70 -0.17
C TYR A 745 -49.04 -0.84 0.91
N ARG A 746 -49.73 0.21 1.37
CA ARG A 746 -49.26 1.11 2.44
C ARG A 746 -50.14 1.06 3.70
N ASN A 747 -51.43 0.77 3.54
CA ASN A 747 -52.40 0.93 4.62
C ASN A 747 -52.63 -0.35 5.45
N THR A 748 -52.15 -1.51 4.99
CA THR A 748 -52.29 -2.78 5.71
C THR A 748 -50.98 -3.25 6.33
N GLN A 749 -51.06 -4.05 7.39
CA GLN A 749 -49.88 -4.69 7.97
C GLN A 749 -49.14 -5.57 6.96
N TYR A 750 -49.90 -6.32 6.14
CA TYR A 750 -49.35 -7.10 5.03
C TYR A 750 -48.53 -6.24 4.06
N GLY A 751 -49.08 -5.11 3.60
CA GLY A 751 -48.37 -4.22 2.68
C GLY A 751 -47.09 -3.64 3.28
N LYS A 752 -47.14 -3.22 4.55
CA LYS A 752 -45.98 -2.75 5.32
C LYS A 752 -44.88 -3.81 5.42
N ASP A 753 -45.26 -5.05 5.69
CA ASP A 753 -44.34 -6.18 5.80
C ASP A 753 -43.75 -6.59 4.46
N PHE A 754 -44.59 -6.65 3.42
CA PHE A 754 -44.19 -7.04 2.09
C PHE A 754 -43.11 -6.10 1.54
N PHE A 755 -43.29 -4.78 1.62
CA PHE A 755 -42.28 -3.84 1.13
C PHE A 755 -41.07 -3.69 2.05
N ASP A 756 -41.21 -3.94 3.36
CA ASP A 756 -40.06 -4.05 4.25
C ASP A 756 -39.19 -5.26 3.86
N TRP A 757 -39.77 -6.43 3.64
CA TRP A 757 -39.07 -7.61 3.14
C TRP A 757 -38.49 -7.42 1.73
N TYR A 758 -39.26 -6.87 0.81
CA TYR A 758 -38.87 -6.72 -0.60
C TYR A 758 -37.70 -5.75 -0.75
N SER A 759 -37.73 -4.61 -0.05
CA SER A 759 -36.61 -3.67 -0.03
C SER A 759 -35.39 -4.22 0.72
N LYS A 760 -35.59 -4.92 1.85
CA LYS A 760 -34.50 -5.57 2.59
C LYS A 760 -33.79 -6.65 1.75
N SER A 761 -34.54 -7.42 0.96
CA SER A 761 -33.96 -8.45 0.08
C SER A 761 -33.02 -7.85 -0.97
N LEU A 762 -33.40 -6.72 -1.58
CA LEU A 762 -32.55 -5.96 -2.49
C LEU A 762 -31.31 -5.39 -1.78
N GLN A 763 -31.47 -4.83 -0.57
CA GLN A 763 -30.35 -4.33 0.23
C GLN A 763 -29.36 -5.44 0.60
N GLN A 764 -29.87 -6.62 0.95
CA GLN A 764 -29.06 -7.80 1.25
C GLN A 764 -28.27 -8.28 0.02
N HIS A 765 -28.89 -8.30 -1.17
CA HIS A 765 -28.21 -8.59 -2.42
C HIS A 765 -27.03 -7.64 -2.66
N GLY A 766 -27.30 -6.32 -2.63
CA GLY A 766 -26.28 -5.30 -2.82
C GLY A 766 -25.13 -5.44 -1.84
N ASN A 767 -25.44 -5.64 -0.55
CA ASN A 767 -24.43 -5.86 0.49
C ASN A 767 -23.56 -7.11 0.23
N GLN A 768 -24.17 -8.23 -0.18
CA GLN A 768 -23.46 -9.48 -0.44
C GLN A 768 -22.50 -9.37 -1.63
N VAL A 769 -22.96 -8.83 -2.76
CA VAL A 769 -22.15 -8.70 -3.98
C VAL A 769 -21.01 -7.70 -3.77
N LEU A 770 -21.31 -6.52 -3.20
CA LEU A 770 -20.29 -5.51 -2.92
C LEU A 770 -19.29 -5.95 -1.85
N SER A 771 -19.73 -6.69 -0.83
CA SER A 771 -18.81 -7.30 0.13
C SER A 771 -17.84 -8.27 -0.56
N SER A 772 -18.35 -9.12 -1.46
CA SER A 772 -17.49 -10.05 -2.23
C SER A 772 -16.50 -9.30 -3.12
N ALA A 773 -16.93 -8.22 -3.77
CA ALA A 773 -16.06 -7.36 -4.57
C ALA A 773 -14.99 -6.67 -3.70
N LEU A 774 -15.34 -6.15 -2.52
CA LEU A 774 -14.38 -5.57 -1.56
C LEU A 774 -13.38 -6.62 -1.04
N ASP A 775 -13.80 -7.86 -0.81
CA ASP A 775 -12.89 -8.92 -0.39
C ASP A 775 -11.83 -9.23 -1.45
N VAL A 776 -12.14 -9.03 -2.74
CA VAL A 776 -11.19 -9.21 -3.86
C VAL A 776 -10.37 -7.95 -4.08
N PHE A 777 -11.03 -6.82 -4.37
CA PHE A 777 -10.40 -5.58 -4.82
C PHE A 777 -9.93 -4.68 -3.67
N GLY A 778 -10.63 -4.71 -2.54
CA GLY A 778 -10.41 -3.82 -1.41
C GLY A 778 -9.68 -4.48 -0.24
N SER A 779 -9.15 -5.69 -0.37
CA SER A 779 -8.45 -6.39 0.71
C SER A 779 -6.97 -6.02 0.78
N LYS A 780 -6.35 -6.20 1.96
CA LYS A 780 -4.93 -5.89 2.16
C LYS A 780 -4.07 -6.74 1.21
N GLY A 781 -3.23 -6.08 0.42
CA GLY A 781 -2.36 -6.74 -0.55
C GLY A 781 -3.02 -7.02 -1.91
N SER A 782 -4.30 -6.68 -2.08
CA SER A 782 -4.92 -6.63 -3.41
C SER A 782 -4.21 -5.60 -4.30
N ALA A 783 -4.08 -5.92 -5.59
CA ALA A 783 -3.54 -5.01 -6.59
C ALA A 783 -4.42 -3.75 -6.79
N PHE A 784 -5.70 -3.84 -6.45
CA PHE A 784 -6.69 -2.76 -6.62
C PHE A 784 -7.07 -2.09 -5.32
N ALA A 785 -6.44 -2.45 -4.19
CA ALA A 785 -6.73 -1.78 -2.94
C ALA A 785 -6.37 -0.28 -3.05
N GLY A 786 -7.28 0.58 -2.61
CA GLY A 786 -7.20 2.03 -2.85
C GLY A 786 -7.96 2.51 -4.10
N ILE A 787 -8.44 1.61 -4.96
CA ILE A 787 -9.40 1.93 -6.02
C ILE A 787 -10.80 1.83 -5.44
N ASP A 788 -11.63 2.85 -5.65
CA ASP A 788 -13.01 2.83 -5.16
C ASP A 788 -13.88 1.89 -6.01
N LEU A 789 -14.92 1.34 -5.38
CA LEU A 789 -15.95 0.57 -6.04
C LEU A 789 -17.19 1.46 -6.25
N GLY A 790 -17.64 1.60 -7.49
CA GLY A 790 -18.90 2.29 -7.80
C GLY A 790 -20.07 1.30 -7.85
N ALA A 791 -21.28 1.75 -7.50
CA ALA A 791 -22.50 0.98 -7.66
C ALA A 791 -23.70 1.90 -7.95
N LYS A 792 -24.52 1.53 -8.92
CA LYS A 792 -25.59 2.39 -9.44
C LYS A 792 -26.91 2.20 -8.69
N ILE A 793 -27.54 3.33 -8.35
CA ILE A 793 -28.90 3.43 -7.83
C ILE A 793 -29.71 4.19 -8.89
N PRO A 794 -30.84 3.64 -9.36
CA PRO A 794 -31.63 4.27 -10.41
C PRO A 794 -32.43 5.48 -9.89
N GLY A 795 -32.56 6.51 -10.72
CA GLY A 795 -33.53 7.58 -10.52
C GLY A 795 -34.93 7.16 -10.94
N VAL A 796 -35.66 6.40 -10.12
CA VAL A 796 -37.06 6.05 -10.41
C VAL A 796 -37.96 7.20 -10.01
N HIS A 797 -38.14 8.15 -10.94
CA HIS A 797 -38.68 9.48 -10.66
C HIS A 797 -40.20 9.66 -10.94
N TRP A 798 -40.95 8.63 -11.32
CA TRP A 798 -42.39 8.71 -11.62
C TRP A 798 -43.28 8.10 -10.55
N ARG A 799 -44.60 8.38 -10.63
CA ARG A 799 -45.60 7.95 -9.64
C ARG A 799 -45.26 8.40 -8.23
N MET A 800 -44.50 9.49 -8.11
CA MET A 800 -44.01 10.03 -6.84
C MET A 800 -44.98 11.07 -6.29
N GLY A 801 -45.29 12.09 -7.09
CA GLY A 801 -46.03 13.28 -6.66
C GLY A 801 -45.93 14.41 -7.68
N TYR A 802 -46.39 15.59 -7.29
CA TYR A 802 -46.33 16.79 -8.12
C TYR A 802 -46.20 18.04 -7.25
N TRP A 803 -45.77 19.15 -7.86
CA TRP A 803 -45.74 20.45 -7.20
C TRP A 803 -47.11 21.11 -7.25
N GLU A 804 -47.59 21.56 -6.10
CA GLU A 804 -48.82 22.33 -5.95
C GLU A 804 -48.59 23.44 -4.92
N ASN A 805 -48.82 24.69 -5.31
CA ASN A 805 -48.67 25.87 -4.44
C ASN A 805 -47.31 25.93 -3.69
N GLY A 806 -46.23 25.57 -4.38
CA GLY A 806 -44.87 25.59 -3.81
C GLY A 806 -44.56 24.44 -2.85
N ASN A 807 -45.42 23.42 -2.76
CA ASN A 807 -45.20 22.22 -1.95
C ASN A 807 -45.30 20.97 -2.82
N ILE A 808 -44.61 19.90 -2.41
CA ILE A 808 -44.73 18.59 -3.06
C ILE A 808 -45.89 17.83 -2.43
N VAL A 809 -46.86 17.45 -3.27
CA VAL A 809 -47.94 16.54 -2.90
C VAL A 809 -47.55 15.13 -3.33
N PHE A 810 -47.20 14.29 -2.36
CA PHE A 810 -46.90 12.88 -2.61
C PHE A 810 -48.15 12.10 -2.98
N THR A 811 -47.97 11.12 -3.86
CA THR A 811 -49.03 10.21 -4.31
C THR A 811 -48.83 8.84 -3.65
N GLY A 812 -48.47 7.82 -4.43
CA GLY A 812 -48.27 6.46 -3.95
C GLY A 812 -46.83 5.95 -4.00
N ARG A 813 -45.92 6.66 -4.67
CA ARG A 813 -44.51 6.25 -4.88
C ARG A 813 -44.38 4.81 -5.38
N GLN A 814 -45.35 4.40 -6.20
CA GLN A 814 -45.57 2.99 -6.54
C GLN A 814 -44.42 2.41 -7.37
N ALA A 815 -43.85 3.20 -8.28
CA ALA A 815 -42.73 2.78 -9.12
C ALA A 815 -41.47 2.50 -8.28
N GLU A 816 -41.17 3.36 -7.30
CA GLU A 816 -40.04 3.18 -6.38
C GLU A 816 -40.21 1.93 -5.51
N LEU A 817 -41.45 1.66 -5.07
CA LEU A 817 -41.80 0.44 -4.34
C LEU A 817 -41.63 -0.82 -5.20
N SER A 818 -42.12 -0.83 -6.43
CA SER A 818 -41.97 -1.97 -7.35
C SER A 818 -40.50 -2.23 -7.71
N ALA A 819 -39.69 -1.17 -7.81
CA ALA A 819 -38.25 -1.26 -7.99
C ALA A 819 -37.48 -1.67 -6.71
N GLY A 820 -38.14 -1.67 -5.55
CA GLY A 820 -37.60 -2.10 -4.25
C GLY A 820 -36.77 -1.06 -3.49
N LEU A 821 -36.78 0.20 -3.96
CA LEU A 821 -35.88 1.26 -3.48
C LEU A 821 -36.29 1.86 -2.14
N ILE A 822 -37.58 1.79 -1.82
CA ILE A 822 -38.16 2.29 -0.57
C ILE A 822 -39.08 1.23 0.05
N SER A 823 -39.46 1.42 1.31
CA SER A 823 -40.38 0.55 2.06
C SER A 823 -41.54 1.35 2.64
N THR A 824 -42.71 0.71 2.81
CA THR A 824 -43.87 1.29 3.54
C THR A 824 -43.83 1.01 5.04
N GLY A 825 -42.92 0.15 5.53
CA GLY A 825 -42.94 -0.35 6.91
C GLY A 825 -42.56 0.66 8.00
N LYS A 826 -41.81 1.73 7.66
CA LYS A 826 -41.33 2.74 8.63
C LYS A 826 -41.91 4.14 8.46
N GLU A 827 -42.76 4.37 7.44
CA GLU A 827 -43.34 5.68 7.10
C GLU A 827 -42.30 6.83 7.09
N ASP A 828 -41.09 6.55 6.60
CA ASP A 828 -39.95 7.47 6.60
C ASP A 828 -39.80 8.25 5.28
N TRP A 829 -40.91 8.46 4.58
CA TRP A 829 -40.98 9.16 3.28
C TRP A 829 -40.97 10.68 3.39
N ASN A 830 -40.31 11.20 4.42
CA ASN A 830 -40.15 12.61 4.68
C ASN A 830 -38.66 12.95 4.80
N GLU A 831 -38.33 14.23 4.90
CA GLU A 831 -36.95 14.68 5.02
C GLU A 831 -36.20 14.04 6.19
N ALA A 832 -36.84 13.92 7.36
CA ALA A 832 -36.25 13.32 8.53
C ALA A 832 -35.93 11.83 8.34
N GLY A 833 -36.59 11.15 7.40
CA GLY A 833 -36.36 9.77 6.98
C GLY A 833 -35.50 9.61 5.73
N GLY A 834 -34.96 10.71 5.17
CA GLY A 834 -34.22 10.67 3.90
C GLY A 834 -35.12 10.29 2.71
N TYR A 835 -36.42 10.61 2.80
CA TYR A 835 -37.45 10.27 1.82
C TYR A 835 -37.47 8.76 1.47
N GLY A 836 -37.24 7.90 2.45
CA GLY A 836 -37.22 6.44 2.30
C GLY A 836 -35.92 5.84 1.75
N TYR A 837 -34.95 6.66 1.32
CA TYR A 837 -33.66 6.18 0.78
C TYR A 837 -32.61 5.92 1.87
N ARG A 838 -32.86 6.33 3.11
CA ARG A 838 -31.91 6.15 4.21
C ARG A 838 -31.44 4.70 4.36
N PRO A 839 -32.32 3.68 4.44
CA PRO A 839 -31.87 2.30 4.61
C PRO A 839 -31.00 1.80 3.46
N LEU A 840 -31.36 2.14 2.21
CA LEU A 840 -30.60 1.77 1.03
C LEU A 840 -29.19 2.38 1.06
N LEU A 841 -29.08 3.67 1.37
CA LEU A 841 -27.79 4.34 1.51
C LEU A 841 -26.98 3.83 2.72
N SER A 842 -27.64 3.36 3.78
CA SER A 842 -26.96 2.75 4.93
C SER A 842 -26.19 1.49 4.57
N VAL A 843 -26.60 0.73 3.55
CA VAL A 843 -25.79 -0.38 3.02
C VAL A 843 -24.40 0.10 2.58
N PHE A 844 -24.34 1.20 1.82
CA PHE A 844 -23.07 1.78 1.37
C PHE A 844 -22.24 2.29 2.55
N LYS A 845 -22.89 2.89 3.55
CA LYS A 845 -22.24 3.38 4.78
C LYS A 845 -21.60 2.24 5.56
N ASP A 846 -22.33 1.16 5.77
CA ASP A 846 -21.86 0.01 6.53
C ASP A 846 -20.69 -0.68 5.82
N LEU A 847 -20.75 -0.78 4.48
CA LEU A 847 -19.66 -1.30 3.65
C LEU A 847 -18.37 -0.47 3.72
N GLN A 848 -18.41 0.81 4.11
CA GLN A 848 -17.18 1.59 4.33
C GLN A 848 -16.30 0.99 5.44
N THR A 849 -16.87 0.19 6.34
CA THR A 849 -16.12 -0.47 7.42
C THR A 849 -15.41 -1.75 6.97
N LYS A 850 -15.79 -2.35 5.84
CA LYS A 850 -15.22 -3.61 5.32
C LYS A 850 -13.80 -3.43 4.81
N SER A 851 -13.52 -2.29 4.17
CA SER A 851 -12.19 -1.97 3.68
C SER A 851 -11.79 -0.57 4.14
N PRO A 852 -10.67 -0.42 4.87
CA PRO A 852 -10.12 0.90 5.15
C PRO A 852 -9.39 1.51 3.94
N PHE A 853 -9.40 0.82 2.79
CA PHE A 853 -8.60 1.13 1.61
C PHE A 853 -9.47 1.63 0.46
N SER A 854 -10.52 0.89 0.16
CA SER A 854 -11.44 1.12 -0.96
C SER A 854 -12.81 1.48 -0.41
N ARG A 855 -13.38 2.57 -0.94
CA ARG A 855 -14.75 2.96 -0.61
C ARG A 855 -15.73 2.27 -1.54
N VAL A 856 -16.99 2.21 -1.11
CA VAL A 856 -18.12 1.97 -2.02
C VAL A 856 -18.84 3.28 -2.26
N VAL A 857 -18.96 3.70 -3.52
CA VAL A 857 -19.48 4.99 -3.95
C VAL A 857 -20.83 4.75 -4.65
N PRO A 858 -21.96 5.19 -4.09
CA PRO A 858 -23.22 5.21 -4.81
C PRO A 858 -23.17 6.18 -6.01
N HIS A 859 -23.68 5.73 -7.15
CA HIS A 859 -23.91 6.52 -8.35
C HIS A 859 -25.41 6.66 -8.56
N PHE A 860 -25.94 7.88 -8.61
CA PHE A 860 -27.36 8.13 -8.84
C PHE A 860 -27.61 8.65 -10.26
N THR A 861 -28.75 8.34 -10.85
CA THR A 861 -29.10 8.74 -12.24
C THR A 861 -30.22 9.79 -12.28
N ALA A 862 -30.56 10.29 -13.47
CA ALA A 862 -31.63 11.27 -13.73
C ALA A 862 -31.40 12.68 -13.15
N LEU A 863 -30.13 13.06 -12.92
CA LEU A 863 -29.79 14.38 -12.37
C LEU A 863 -30.14 15.55 -13.32
N GLU A 864 -30.31 15.26 -14.60
CA GLU A 864 -30.49 16.25 -15.64
C GLU A 864 -31.96 16.56 -15.94
N LEU A 865 -32.90 15.82 -15.38
CA LEU A 865 -34.33 15.96 -15.68
C LEU A 865 -35.02 16.99 -14.76
N PRO A 866 -35.91 17.85 -15.28
CA PRO A 866 -36.71 18.76 -14.47
C PRO A 866 -37.94 18.08 -13.85
N ASP A 867 -38.39 18.58 -12.71
CA ASP A 867 -39.65 18.14 -12.10
C ASP A 867 -40.84 18.49 -13.00
N GLY A 868 -41.80 17.56 -13.12
CA GLY A 868 -43.08 17.80 -13.79
C GLY A 868 -43.03 18.00 -15.31
N GLN A 869 -41.90 17.77 -15.98
CA GLN A 869 -41.76 17.99 -17.42
C GLN A 869 -42.83 17.24 -18.25
N ASP A 870 -43.15 16.01 -17.84
CA ASP A 870 -44.09 15.13 -18.56
C ASP A 870 -45.54 15.27 -18.08
N GLY A 871 -45.84 16.35 -17.35
CA GLY A 871 -47.19 16.67 -16.86
C GLY A 871 -47.65 15.84 -15.67
N ALA A 872 -48.88 16.12 -15.22
CA ALA A 872 -49.44 15.57 -13.98
C ALA A 872 -49.66 14.04 -14.02
N ILE A 873 -49.79 13.44 -15.20
CA ILE A 873 -50.03 11.99 -15.35
C ILE A 873 -48.79 11.17 -14.92
N ALA A 874 -47.59 11.67 -15.24
CA ALA A 874 -46.35 10.99 -14.86
C ALA A 874 -46.05 11.09 -13.36
N GLN A 875 -46.59 12.13 -12.69
CA GLN A 875 -46.37 12.41 -11.26
C GLN A 875 -44.88 12.37 -10.92
N SER A 876 -44.10 13.16 -11.66
CA SER A 876 -42.66 12.99 -11.74
C SER A 876 -41.83 14.09 -11.08
N LEU A 877 -40.84 13.69 -10.27
CA LEU A 877 -40.02 14.58 -9.44
C LEU A 877 -38.50 14.25 -9.48
N PRO A 878 -37.85 14.12 -10.67
CA PRO A 878 -36.45 13.70 -10.78
C PRO A 878 -35.46 14.65 -10.10
N ASN A 879 -35.61 15.97 -10.27
CA ASN A 879 -34.69 16.96 -9.71
C ASN A 879 -34.82 16.98 -8.18
N SER A 880 -36.05 16.93 -7.66
CA SER A 880 -36.27 16.80 -6.22
C SER A 880 -35.69 15.50 -5.66
N LEU A 881 -35.92 14.38 -6.34
CA LEU A 881 -35.38 13.09 -5.94
C LEU A 881 -33.84 13.09 -5.90
N ALA A 882 -33.18 13.60 -6.94
CA ALA A 882 -31.73 13.71 -6.99
C ALA A 882 -31.16 14.54 -5.84
N LYS A 883 -31.85 15.62 -5.42
CA LYS A 883 -31.49 16.42 -4.24
C LYS A 883 -31.67 15.63 -2.94
N TRP A 884 -32.77 14.91 -2.79
CA TRP A 884 -33.05 14.13 -1.58
C TRP A 884 -32.03 13.02 -1.35
N VAL A 885 -31.73 12.24 -2.39
CA VAL A 885 -30.73 11.16 -2.32
C VAL A 885 -29.33 11.73 -2.08
N GLY A 886 -28.97 12.81 -2.79
CA GLY A 886 -27.68 13.48 -2.60
C GLY A 886 -27.51 14.04 -1.17
N LYS A 887 -28.56 14.65 -0.62
CA LYS A 887 -28.57 15.15 0.76
C LYS A 887 -28.45 14.02 1.78
N GLU A 888 -29.24 12.95 1.64
CA GLU A 888 -29.18 11.82 2.57
C GLU A 888 -27.84 11.09 2.50
N ALA A 889 -27.22 10.95 1.32
CA ALA A 889 -25.88 10.38 1.19
C ALA A 889 -24.86 11.21 1.99
N ASN A 890 -24.91 12.54 1.87
CA ASN A 890 -24.04 13.43 2.64
C ASN A 890 -24.32 13.36 4.16
N ASN A 891 -25.58 13.29 4.58
CA ASN A 891 -25.95 13.11 5.99
C ASN A 891 -25.34 11.83 6.58
N GLN A 892 -25.17 10.79 5.76
CA GLN A 892 -24.54 9.53 6.14
C GLN A 892 -23.01 9.52 5.98
N GLY A 893 -22.40 10.63 5.58
CA GLY A 893 -20.95 10.77 5.37
C GLY A 893 -20.44 10.10 4.09
N LEU A 894 -21.35 9.73 3.17
CA LEU A 894 -21.03 9.08 1.90
C LEU A 894 -20.59 10.11 0.86
N ILE A 895 -19.74 9.64 -0.04
CA ILE A 895 -19.48 10.31 -1.30
C ILE A 895 -20.46 9.75 -2.32
N ILE A 896 -21.11 10.61 -3.10
CA ILE A 896 -22.05 10.22 -4.14
C ILE A 896 -21.65 10.83 -5.49
N LYS A 897 -21.80 10.07 -6.57
CA LYS A 897 -21.60 10.54 -7.95
C LYS A 897 -22.90 10.44 -8.73
N GLY A 898 -22.97 11.14 -9.85
CA GLY A 898 -24.17 11.27 -10.65
C GLY A 898 -23.98 10.86 -12.10
N GLU A 899 -25.07 10.52 -12.78
CA GLU A 899 -25.12 10.29 -14.22
C GLU A 899 -26.39 10.94 -14.79
N ASN A 900 -26.34 11.40 -16.04
CA ASN A 900 -27.57 11.71 -16.77
C ASN A 900 -28.26 10.41 -17.19
N ALA A 901 -29.59 10.37 -17.17
CA ALA A 901 -30.36 9.20 -17.57
C ALA A 901 -30.47 9.08 -19.10
N LEU A 902 -30.62 10.20 -19.82
CA LEU A 902 -30.87 10.22 -21.26
C LEU A 902 -29.73 10.91 -22.01
N ALA A 903 -29.29 10.35 -23.14
CA ALA A 903 -28.24 10.97 -23.96
C ALA A 903 -28.74 12.24 -24.68
N GLY A 904 -30.01 12.25 -25.11
CA GLY A 904 -30.59 13.36 -25.87
C GLY A 904 -30.70 14.68 -25.09
N THR A 905 -30.66 14.65 -23.75
CA THR A 905 -30.73 15.85 -22.91
C THR A 905 -29.39 16.60 -22.86
N LEU A 906 -28.29 15.98 -23.28
CA LEU A 906 -26.97 16.64 -23.31
C LEU A 906 -26.88 17.78 -24.35
N TYR A 907 -27.85 17.88 -25.26
CA TYR A 907 -27.96 18.98 -26.21
C TYR A 907 -28.68 20.21 -25.62
N ASP A 908 -29.29 20.07 -24.44
CA ASP A 908 -30.03 21.14 -23.74
C ASP A 908 -29.19 21.74 -22.61
N LYS A 909 -28.94 23.06 -22.67
CA LYS A 909 -28.19 23.79 -21.65
C LYS A 909 -28.84 23.67 -20.26
N ALA A 910 -30.17 23.68 -20.17
CA ALA A 910 -30.86 23.61 -18.88
C ALA A 910 -30.61 22.28 -18.16
N ALA A 911 -30.38 21.18 -18.91
CA ALA A 911 -30.00 19.90 -18.35
C ALA A 911 -28.61 19.95 -17.68
N TRP A 912 -27.65 20.61 -18.32
CA TRP A 912 -26.31 20.84 -17.76
C TRP A 912 -26.36 21.73 -16.52
N GLU A 913 -27.12 22.82 -16.55
CA GLU A 913 -27.28 23.71 -15.41
C GLU A 913 -27.86 22.97 -14.19
N ARG A 914 -28.88 22.11 -14.38
CA ARG A 914 -29.41 21.28 -13.29
C ARG A 914 -28.35 20.36 -12.68
N MET A 915 -27.60 19.63 -13.51
CA MET A 915 -26.53 18.75 -13.03
C MET A 915 -25.43 19.54 -12.32
N ALA A 916 -25.05 20.70 -12.85
CA ALA A 916 -24.03 21.57 -12.26
C ALA A 916 -24.45 22.07 -10.88
N HIS A 917 -25.71 22.48 -10.70
CA HIS A 917 -26.26 22.91 -9.41
C HIS A 917 -26.26 21.82 -8.33
N LEU A 918 -26.16 20.54 -8.74
CA LEU A 918 -26.05 19.41 -7.82
C LEU A 918 -24.59 19.06 -7.49
N LEU A 919 -23.60 19.61 -8.18
CA LEU A 919 -22.18 19.38 -7.89
C LEU A 919 -21.69 20.23 -6.72
N LYS A 920 -20.87 19.64 -5.85
CA LYS A 920 -20.18 20.39 -4.80
C LYS A 920 -19.23 21.43 -5.41
N GLY A 921 -19.26 22.65 -4.88
CA GLY A 921 -18.38 23.74 -5.32
C GLY A 921 -18.84 24.45 -6.60
N TRP A 922 -20.04 24.16 -7.11
CA TRP A 922 -20.64 24.96 -8.18
C TRP A 922 -21.20 26.29 -7.67
N GLY A 923 -21.98 26.28 -6.57
CA GLY A 923 -22.53 27.50 -5.99
C GLY A 923 -21.48 28.41 -5.34
N ASP A 924 -21.88 29.63 -4.98
CA ASP A 924 -20.99 30.60 -4.33
C ASP A 924 -20.59 30.14 -2.92
N ASN A 925 -21.47 29.39 -2.25
CA ASN A 925 -21.09 28.65 -1.05
C ASN A 925 -20.53 27.30 -1.49
N PRO A 926 -19.31 26.95 -1.08
CA PRO A 926 -18.66 25.76 -1.57
C PRO A 926 -19.20 24.46 -0.93
N ASN A 927 -20.14 24.58 0.03
CA ASN A 927 -21.01 23.48 0.48
C ASN A 927 -22.31 23.35 -0.33
N ASP A 928 -22.55 24.20 -1.33
CA ASP A 928 -23.68 24.07 -2.25
C ASP A 928 -23.49 22.82 -3.13
N GLY A 929 -24.59 22.11 -3.39
CA GLY A 929 -24.59 20.85 -4.11
C GLY A 929 -24.24 19.65 -3.22
N PHE A 930 -24.38 18.44 -3.78
CA PHE A 930 -24.27 17.19 -3.04
C PHE A 930 -23.30 16.19 -3.66
N TYR A 931 -23.08 16.26 -4.97
CA TYR A 931 -22.40 15.24 -5.76
C TYR A 931 -20.91 15.57 -5.95
N ASN A 932 -20.08 14.52 -5.95
CA ASN A 932 -18.63 14.56 -6.06
C ASN A 932 -18.12 14.16 -7.46
N GLY A 933 -19.00 14.09 -8.44
CA GLY A 933 -18.63 13.84 -9.83
C GLY A 933 -19.82 13.43 -10.69
N LEU A 934 -19.63 13.53 -11.99
CA LEU A 934 -20.58 13.17 -13.03
C LEU A 934 -19.94 12.22 -14.05
N THR A 935 -20.69 11.23 -14.50
CA THR A 935 -20.36 10.43 -15.69
C THR A 935 -21.42 10.68 -16.75
N PHE A 936 -21.03 11.13 -17.93
CA PHE A 936 -21.96 11.51 -19.00
C PHE A 936 -22.24 10.36 -19.96
N LEU A 937 -23.51 10.01 -20.10
CA LEU A 937 -24.06 9.03 -21.02
C LEU A 937 -24.51 9.76 -22.32
N ARG A 938 -23.81 9.66 -23.45
CA ARG A 938 -22.51 9.00 -23.68
C ARG A 938 -21.49 9.97 -24.29
N MET A 939 -20.24 9.52 -24.39
CA MET A 939 -19.10 10.26 -24.92
C MET A 939 -19.40 10.85 -26.31
N SER A 940 -20.03 10.08 -27.20
CA SER A 940 -20.42 10.53 -28.54
C SER A 940 -21.24 11.82 -28.51
N ASP A 941 -22.24 11.89 -27.63
CA ASP A 941 -23.15 13.02 -27.51
C ASP A 941 -22.47 14.25 -26.90
N VAL A 942 -21.62 14.04 -25.89
CA VAL A 942 -20.78 15.11 -25.33
C VAL A 942 -19.87 15.70 -26.41
N LEU A 943 -19.31 14.87 -27.29
CA LEU A 943 -18.37 15.31 -28.33
C LEU A 943 -19.06 15.92 -29.55
N ALA A 944 -20.27 15.47 -29.89
CA ALA A 944 -21.03 15.95 -31.04
C ALA A 944 -21.67 17.32 -30.77
N SER A 945 -22.17 17.55 -29.56
CA SER A 945 -22.88 18.78 -29.21
C SER A 945 -21.91 19.93 -28.86
N GLU A 946 -22.05 21.08 -29.50
CA GLU A 946 -21.34 22.30 -29.07
C GLU A 946 -21.76 22.77 -27.67
N VAL A 947 -23.05 22.71 -27.35
CA VAL A 947 -23.58 23.06 -26.02
C VAL A 947 -22.92 22.21 -24.94
N ALA A 948 -23.01 20.88 -25.06
CA ALA A 948 -22.30 19.94 -24.20
C ALA A 948 -20.81 20.27 -24.01
N ARG A 949 -20.05 20.52 -25.09
CA ARG A 949 -18.62 20.86 -24.98
C ARG A 949 -18.37 22.14 -24.20
N GLN A 950 -19.16 23.18 -24.44
CA GLN A 950 -19.04 24.46 -23.73
C GLN A 950 -19.40 24.30 -22.25
N GLN A 951 -20.53 23.65 -21.95
CA GLN A 951 -20.98 23.42 -20.57
C GLN A 951 -20.04 22.51 -19.78
N PHE A 952 -19.49 21.46 -20.40
CA PHE A 952 -18.49 20.61 -19.78
C PHE A 952 -17.25 21.41 -19.36
N ALA A 953 -16.74 22.29 -20.24
CA ALA A 953 -15.60 23.14 -19.96
C ALA A 953 -15.90 24.20 -18.88
N GLU A 954 -17.10 24.79 -18.90
CA GLU A 954 -17.57 25.77 -17.90
C GLU A 954 -17.65 25.15 -16.50
N ILE A 955 -18.27 23.97 -16.39
CA ILE A 955 -18.34 23.22 -15.14
C ILE A 955 -16.94 22.93 -14.62
N LEU A 956 -16.05 22.39 -15.44
CA LEU A 956 -14.67 22.12 -15.04
C LEU A 956 -13.94 23.37 -14.56
N ALA A 957 -14.04 24.48 -15.28
CA ALA A 957 -13.37 25.73 -14.92
C ALA A 957 -13.84 26.25 -13.55
N ARG A 958 -15.12 26.06 -13.22
CA ARG A 958 -15.71 26.51 -11.96
C ARG A 958 -15.42 25.58 -10.78
N VAL A 959 -15.60 24.27 -10.96
CA VAL A 959 -15.41 23.29 -9.87
C VAL A 959 -13.94 22.92 -9.65
N ARG A 960 -13.05 23.29 -10.59
CA ARG A 960 -11.60 23.09 -10.53
C ARG A 960 -10.85 24.32 -11.07
N PRO A 961 -10.93 25.48 -10.39
CA PRO A 961 -10.26 26.69 -10.85
C PRO A 961 -8.74 26.45 -10.90
N ALA A 962 -8.10 26.96 -11.94
CA ALA A 962 -6.65 26.97 -12.02
C ALA A 962 -6.06 27.79 -10.85
N PRO A 963 -4.83 27.47 -10.39
CA PRO A 963 -4.13 28.35 -9.46
C PRO A 963 -4.07 29.76 -10.04
N SER A 964 -4.38 30.79 -9.24
CA SER A 964 -4.53 32.18 -9.69
C SER A 964 -3.31 32.69 -10.49
N GLU A 965 -3.53 33.62 -11.42
CA GLU A 965 -2.46 34.20 -12.26
C GLU A 965 -1.33 34.87 -11.47
N THR A 966 -1.57 35.29 -10.22
CA THR A 966 -0.53 35.75 -9.29
C THR A 966 0.53 34.68 -9.01
N ALA A 967 0.21 33.39 -9.15
CA ALA A 967 1.14 32.28 -9.03
C ALA A 967 1.93 31.99 -10.33
N LYS A 968 1.47 32.47 -11.50
CA LYS A 968 2.19 32.32 -12.78
C LYS A 968 3.28 33.38 -12.97
N GLN A 969 3.14 34.55 -12.37
CA GLN A 969 4.17 35.60 -12.42
C GLN A 969 5.32 35.37 -11.41
N ALA A 970 5.20 34.37 -10.54
CA ALA A 970 6.23 33.96 -9.56
C ALA A 970 6.96 32.64 -9.94
N GLN A 971 6.69 32.10 -11.14
CA GLN A 971 7.51 31.08 -11.80
C GLN A 971 8.39 31.75 -12.85
#